data_AF-A0A5J5BLP6-F1
#
_entry.id   AF-A0A5J5BLP6-F1
#
_cell.length_a   1.000
_cell.length_b   1.000
_cell.length_c   1.000
_cell.angle_alpha   90.00
_cell.angle_beta   90.00
_cell.angle_gamma   90.00
#
_symmetry.space_group_name_H-M   'P 1'
#
loop_
_entity.id
_entity.type
_entity.pdbx_description
1 polymer ?
#
loop_
_entity_poly.entity_id
_entity_poly.type
_entity_poly.pdbx_seq_one_letter_code
_entity_poly.pdbx_strand_id
1 'polypeptide(L)'
;MSITVAVAPLPLDFFPIHPTLGSPRGSIDSSSSLTDFPIALMAFSLQPSLAPRLLINHLSTKSSSVSSISLHNSMLKRLVASCSVRRFLTSHNKSARKSSYFLVPSLSWPFSVTSRRPIHSLKVLAMAEQTQAPAAQSHKHSNRLAAEHSPYLLQHAHNPVNWYAWGEEAFQEARRRDVPIFLSIGYSTCHWCHVMEVESFEDEGVAKLLNDWFVSIKVDREERPDVDKVYMTYVQALYGGGGWPLSVFLSPDLKPLMGGTYFPPDDNFGRPGFKTVLRKVKEAWDSKRDVLIKSGAFAIEQLSEALSASASSNKLQDGLSQAALRLCAEQLAGSYDSVFGGFGSAPKFPRPVEIQLMLYQSKRLEEIGKSGEEIGKSGEAKEGLKMVLFNLQCMARGGIHDHIGGGFHRYSVDECWHVPHFEKMLYDQGQLANVYLDAFSITKDSFHSSISRDILDYLRRDMIGPSGEIFSAEDADSAESESATRKKEGAFHIWTSAEVEDVVGEHATLFMDHYYIKPSGNCDLSRMSDPHNEFKGKNVLIERNSTSAMASKLDIPTEKYLDVLGICRQKLFDVRSKRPRPHLDDKVIVSWNGLAISSFARASKILKGEPEGTKFNFPVVGCNPKEYMEVAEKAASFIRRQLYNQQTRRLQHSFRNGPAKAPGFLDDYAFLISGLLDLYEFGGAIFWLAWAIELQDIQDELFLDREGGGYFNTPGEDPSVLLRVKEDHDGAEPSGNSVSVINLVRLASMVSGSRSDQYRENAEHLLAVFETRLKEMAMASLKTCWLLPMPHYDPNRTVIHIDPTDTEEIEFWEGNNGNIALMAKNNFSADKLTYLKAQPISSKSSTSPYAFTNSFGLYPETAIYSSTPRQISSRSSSNQDSYTVSYLINSCGLSPETAISASEKVRFETPKKPDSVLKLLRNHGFSETQMANLVRKRPLLLLANAERTLLPKLEFFQSIGVSRTDLAKSLSFDPTILTRSLEKQIIPSYNFLSSVVHSNEKIVAAMKRTSWIFITNCTRDLVPNIAALTELEVPASCIALLVAHFPEALIQRHDQFSETVSQVQKMGFDPSKSTFVLAVHAISGKGNKLIWDRCYDAYRKWGWSKDDILSAFRKHPNCMILSEKKLMRTMDYFVNKMGWESRTISRTPAILFFSLEKRIIPRCSVIQVLTSKGLIKKDFSLNTVLVPAEKCFLKKFVTKYEKEVPQLLRVYQGECDVNHGYHHSIFSAYLFNGTPAGMIYNLTRDADRKV
;
A
#
# COMPACT_ATOMS: atom_id res chain seq x y z
N MET A 1 -1.56 -16.45 59.74
CA MET A 1 -1.93 -16.03 61.11
C MET A 1 -3.05 -15.03 60.95
N SER A 2 -4.27 -15.22 61.47
CA SER A 2 -4.77 -16.25 62.40
C SER A 2 -6.30 -16.44 62.15
N ILE A 3 -6.83 -17.65 61.90
CA ILE A 3 -7.39 -18.66 62.87
C ILE A 3 -8.81 -18.26 63.37
N THR A 4 -9.91 -19.04 63.33
CA THR A 4 -10.25 -20.44 62.86
C THR A 4 -11.77 -20.75 62.92
N VAL A 5 -12.26 -21.83 62.25
CA VAL A 5 -13.40 -22.74 62.67
C VAL A 5 -14.86 -22.15 62.59
N ALA A 6 -16.00 -22.86 62.37
CA ALA A 6 -16.42 -24.29 62.26
C ALA A 6 -17.51 -24.48 61.13
N VAL A 7 -17.63 -25.62 60.42
CA VAL A 7 -18.49 -26.84 60.63
C VAL A 7 -20.04 -26.70 60.41
N ALA A 8 -20.53 -27.27 59.28
CA ALA A 8 -21.72 -28.15 59.01
C ALA A 8 -23.14 -27.89 59.64
N PRO A 9 -24.27 -28.57 59.24
CA PRO A 9 -24.47 -29.64 58.23
C PRO A 9 -25.71 -29.55 57.28
N LEU A 10 -25.89 -30.63 56.50
CA LEU A 10 -27.06 -31.15 55.71
C LEU A 10 -28.43 -31.20 56.45
N PRO A 11 -29.62 -31.30 55.79
CA PRO A 11 -30.12 -32.53 55.07
C PRO A 11 -31.05 -32.33 53.82
N LEU A 12 -31.07 -33.22 52.79
CA LEU A 12 -32.00 -34.37 52.48
C LEU A 12 -33.43 -33.99 51.94
N ASP A 13 -34.18 -34.75 51.11
CA ASP A 13 -34.03 -36.15 50.60
C ASP A 13 -34.84 -36.57 49.30
N PHE A 14 -34.53 -37.78 48.79
CA PHE A 14 -35.24 -38.76 47.90
C PHE A 14 -36.10 -38.44 46.62
N PHE A 15 -35.65 -38.99 45.46
CA PHE A 15 -36.21 -40.06 44.55
C PHE A 15 -37.68 -40.58 44.67
N PRO A 16 -38.21 -41.46 43.75
CA PRO A 16 -37.71 -42.05 42.46
C PRO A 16 -38.66 -41.77 41.24
N ILE A 17 -38.89 -42.51 40.12
CA ILE A 17 -38.59 -43.87 39.59
C ILE A 17 -38.48 -43.90 38.00
N HIS A 18 -38.65 -45.06 37.35
CA HIS A 18 -38.62 -45.41 35.88
C HIS A 18 -39.55 -46.67 35.65
N PRO A 19 -39.70 -47.40 34.49
CA PRO A 19 -39.18 -47.30 33.10
C PRO A 19 -40.17 -47.74 31.93
N THR A 20 -39.61 -48.04 30.73
CA THR A 20 -39.99 -49.08 29.69
C THR A 20 -41.02 -48.88 28.52
N LEU A 21 -40.48 -48.95 27.28
CA LEU A 21 -40.84 -49.78 26.07
C LEU A 21 -42.19 -49.70 25.30
N GLY A 22 -42.11 -49.75 23.95
CA GLY A 22 -43.19 -50.25 23.06
C GLY A 22 -43.16 -49.84 21.55
N SER A 23 -43.20 -50.82 20.63
CA SER A 23 -43.57 -50.69 19.18
C SER A 23 -44.13 -52.05 18.68
N PRO A 24 -45.02 -52.18 17.65
CA PRO A 24 -44.61 -52.18 16.22
C PRO A 24 -45.70 -51.97 15.09
N ARG A 25 -45.28 -51.83 13.80
CA ARG A 25 -45.98 -52.18 12.49
C ARG A 25 -47.38 -51.56 12.17
N GLY A 26 -47.94 -51.49 10.94
CA GLY A 26 -47.53 -51.75 9.53
C GLY A 26 -48.74 -51.47 8.57
N SER A 27 -48.61 -50.83 7.39
CA SER A 27 -48.41 -51.40 6.01
C SER A 27 -49.69 -51.54 5.13
N ILE A 28 -49.56 -51.54 3.78
CA ILE A 28 -50.58 -51.85 2.70
C ILE A 28 -51.57 -50.70 2.36
N ASP A 29 -52.17 -50.51 1.15
CA ASP A 29 -51.84 -50.51 -0.32
C ASP A 29 -53.17 -50.31 -1.13
N SER A 30 -53.32 -50.05 -2.45
CA SER A 30 -52.56 -49.36 -3.54
C SER A 30 -53.47 -49.22 -4.82
N SER A 31 -52.97 -48.63 -5.95
CA SER A 31 -53.53 -48.69 -7.35
C SER A 31 -54.91 -48.00 -7.61
N SER A 32 -55.50 -47.75 -8.81
CA SER A 32 -55.21 -47.75 -10.29
C SER A 32 -56.53 -47.36 -11.08
N SER A 33 -56.66 -46.93 -12.36
CA SER A 33 -55.86 -46.29 -13.45
C SER A 33 -56.73 -46.13 -14.75
N LEU A 34 -56.25 -45.47 -15.85
CA LEU A 34 -56.81 -45.41 -17.25
C LEU A 34 -58.03 -44.46 -17.49
N THR A 35 -58.43 -43.91 -18.68
CA THR A 35 -57.88 -43.62 -20.06
C THR A 35 -58.71 -42.43 -20.67
N ASP A 36 -58.45 -41.73 -21.80
CA ASP A 36 -58.27 -42.12 -23.22
C ASP A 36 -57.79 -40.97 -24.18
N PHE A 37 -56.96 -41.32 -25.20
CA PHE A 37 -56.96 -41.00 -26.68
C PHE A 37 -57.45 -39.63 -27.29
N PRO A 38 -57.08 -39.25 -28.55
CA PRO A 38 -55.83 -39.44 -29.36
C PRO A 38 -55.44 -38.29 -30.37
N ILE A 39 -54.58 -38.60 -31.38
CA ILE A 39 -54.21 -37.88 -32.65
C ILE A 39 -52.99 -36.92 -32.54
N ALA A 40 -51.84 -37.11 -33.23
CA ALA A 40 -51.43 -38.12 -34.25
C ALA A 40 -49.90 -38.46 -34.32
N LEU A 41 -49.23 -38.26 -35.47
CA LEU A 41 -47.95 -38.87 -35.94
C LEU A 41 -47.11 -37.84 -36.78
N MET A 42 -45.89 -38.04 -37.29
CA MET A 42 -45.03 -39.20 -37.63
C MET A 42 -43.55 -38.98 -37.18
N ALA A 43 -42.83 -39.98 -36.62
CA ALA A 43 -42.00 -41.04 -37.25
C ALA A 43 -40.69 -40.54 -37.94
N PHE A 44 -39.56 -41.25 -38.02
CA PHE A 44 -39.26 -42.71 -37.87
C PHE A 44 -37.97 -42.98 -37.02
N SER A 45 -37.34 -44.16 -37.14
CA SER A 45 -36.37 -44.75 -36.18
C SER A 45 -35.00 -45.15 -36.81
N LEU A 46 -34.08 -45.65 -35.95
CA LEU A 46 -32.93 -46.57 -36.18
C LEU A 46 -31.47 -46.10 -35.95
N GLN A 47 -30.72 -47.04 -35.35
CA GLN A 47 -29.27 -47.22 -35.23
C GLN A 47 -28.76 -48.22 -36.32
N PRO A 48 -27.47 -48.65 -36.43
CA PRO A 48 -26.17 -48.11 -35.97
C PRO A 48 -25.04 -48.19 -37.06
N SER A 49 -23.78 -47.95 -36.63
CA SER A 49 -22.56 -48.75 -36.96
C SER A 49 -21.55 -48.32 -38.06
N LEU A 50 -20.36 -48.94 -37.95
CA LEU A 50 -19.27 -49.15 -38.92
C LEU A 50 -18.30 -48.00 -39.29
N ALA A 51 -17.05 -48.18 -38.90
CA ALA A 51 -15.85 -47.84 -39.69
C ALA A 51 -15.59 -49.00 -40.70
N PRO A 52 -14.72 -48.92 -41.76
CA PRO A 52 -13.28 -48.60 -41.56
C PRO A 52 -12.44 -48.05 -42.76
N ARG A 53 -11.18 -47.69 -42.44
CA ARG A 53 -9.93 -47.98 -43.20
C ARG A 53 -9.54 -47.27 -44.52
N LEU A 54 -8.21 -47.34 -44.74
CA LEU A 54 -7.40 -47.13 -45.98
C LEU A 54 -7.18 -45.66 -46.42
N LEU A 55 -5.95 -45.11 -46.52
CA LEU A 55 -4.73 -45.44 -47.33
C LEU A 55 -4.79 -44.81 -48.76
N ILE A 56 -3.71 -44.28 -49.38
CA ILE A 56 -2.29 -44.07 -48.99
C ILE A 56 -1.57 -43.15 -50.04
N ASN A 57 -0.29 -42.78 -49.80
CA ASN A 57 0.78 -42.42 -50.78
C ASN A 57 0.67 -41.02 -51.46
N HIS A 58 1.73 -40.39 -52.00
CA HIS A 58 3.19 -40.68 -52.16
C HIS A 58 3.94 -39.32 -52.37
N LEU A 59 5.27 -39.10 -52.41
CA LEU A 59 6.58 -39.81 -52.33
C LEU A 59 7.50 -39.00 -51.34
N SER A 60 8.53 -39.53 -50.66
CA SER A 60 9.90 -39.94 -51.08
C SER A 60 10.80 -38.80 -51.62
N THR A 61 12.07 -38.64 -51.22
CA THR A 61 13.16 -39.61 -50.95
C THR A 61 14.10 -39.14 -49.80
N LYS A 62 15.10 -39.86 -49.24
CA LYS A 62 15.84 -41.09 -49.64
C LYS A 62 16.57 -41.72 -48.40
N SER A 63 16.74 -43.07 -48.37
CA SER A 63 17.87 -43.93 -47.88
C SER A 63 18.79 -43.50 -46.69
N SER A 64 19.50 -44.33 -45.90
CA SER A 64 19.97 -45.75 -45.90
C SER A 64 20.81 -46.02 -44.61
N SER A 65 21.26 -47.22 -44.20
CA SER A 65 20.73 -48.62 -44.18
C SER A 65 21.83 -49.62 -43.71
N VAL A 66 21.44 -50.80 -43.17
CA VAL A 66 22.28 -52.04 -42.96
C VAL A 66 23.22 -52.11 -41.73
N SER A 67 23.37 -53.34 -41.18
CA SER A 67 24.44 -53.89 -40.29
C SER A 67 24.61 -53.33 -38.86
N SER A 68 25.20 -54.04 -37.88
CA SER A 68 25.20 -55.45 -37.39
C SER A 68 26.34 -55.59 -36.33
N ILE A 69 26.50 -56.75 -35.67
CA ILE A 69 27.49 -57.05 -34.60
C ILE A 69 27.07 -56.42 -33.24
N SER A 70 26.78 -57.11 -32.13
CA SER A 70 27.04 -58.47 -31.59
C SER A 70 28.36 -58.67 -30.83
N LEU A 71 28.30 -58.57 -29.50
CA LEU A 71 29.06 -59.34 -28.48
C LEU A 71 28.44 -58.97 -27.10
N HIS A 72 27.58 -59.75 -26.41
CA HIS A 72 27.60 -61.13 -25.88
C HIS A 72 28.30 -61.30 -24.50
N ASN A 73 27.59 -62.01 -23.60
CA ASN A 73 27.96 -62.49 -22.25
C ASN A 73 28.19 -61.46 -21.11
N SER A 74 27.78 -61.63 -19.84
CA SER A 74 26.93 -62.57 -19.05
C SER A 74 27.63 -63.22 -17.83
N MET A 75 26.81 -63.50 -16.79
CA MET A 75 26.96 -64.54 -15.75
C MET A 75 27.95 -64.38 -14.55
N LEU A 76 27.46 -64.92 -13.41
CA LEU A 76 28.16 -65.61 -12.30
C LEU A 76 28.88 -64.86 -11.15
N LYS A 77 28.12 -64.72 -10.05
CA LYS A 77 28.41 -65.18 -8.67
C LYS A 77 29.85 -65.64 -8.31
N ARG A 78 30.43 -65.05 -7.26
CA ARG A 78 30.69 -65.62 -5.90
C ARG A 78 31.34 -64.50 -5.02
N LEU A 79 30.97 -64.21 -3.77
CA LEU A 79 30.76 -65.02 -2.55
C LEU A 79 32.09 -65.44 -1.89
N VAL A 80 32.45 -64.81 -0.75
CA VAL A 80 33.09 -65.39 0.46
C VAL A 80 33.47 -64.28 1.47
N ALA A 81 33.27 -64.60 2.76
CA ALA A 81 33.82 -64.12 4.04
C ALA A 81 35.05 -63.16 4.09
N SER A 82 35.47 -62.62 5.24
CA SER A 82 34.91 -62.32 6.59
C SER A 82 36.10 -61.96 7.50
N CYS A 83 35.90 -61.14 8.54
CA CYS A 83 36.85 -60.91 9.64
C CYS A 83 38.22 -60.29 9.24
N SER A 84 39.13 -59.94 10.15
CA SER A 84 39.08 -59.23 11.46
C SER A 84 40.53 -59.08 11.95
N VAL A 85 40.77 -58.21 12.95
CA VAL A 85 41.85 -58.41 13.98
C VAL A 85 43.30 -58.19 13.45
N ARG A 86 44.27 -57.54 14.14
CA ARG A 86 44.41 -57.04 15.52
C ARG A 86 45.59 -56.02 15.62
N ARG A 87 45.57 -55.15 16.65
CA ARG A 87 46.65 -54.72 17.63
C ARG A 87 48.10 -54.46 17.10
N PHE A 88 48.95 -53.64 17.73
CA PHE A 88 49.24 -53.37 19.16
C PHE A 88 49.22 -51.84 19.46
N LEU A 89 48.82 -51.31 20.64
CA LEU A 89 49.39 -51.44 22.01
C LEU A 89 50.82 -50.85 22.09
N THR A 90 51.25 -50.09 23.11
CA THR A 90 50.75 -49.83 24.49
C THR A 90 51.32 -48.46 24.98
N SER A 91 51.12 -47.86 26.18
CA SER A 91 50.46 -48.20 27.46
C SER A 91 50.29 -46.98 28.40
N HIS A 92 49.24 -47.00 29.24
CA HIS A 92 49.23 -46.53 30.65
C HIS A 92 49.26 -45.02 30.96
N ASN A 93 48.70 -44.51 32.08
CA ASN A 93 48.08 -45.12 33.29
C ASN A 93 47.10 -44.07 33.92
N LYS A 94 46.13 -44.33 34.82
CA LYS A 94 45.57 -45.54 35.49
C LYS A 94 44.17 -45.19 36.07
N SER A 95 43.50 -46.12 36.78
CA SER A 95 42.28 -45.87 37.61
C SER A 95 41.02 -45.48 36.80
N ALA A 96 39.79 -45.30 37.32
CA ALA A 96 38.98 -45.83 38.45
C ALA A 96 37.52 -45.30 38.25
N ARG A 97 36.41 -45.65 38.93
CA ARG A 97 35.82 -46.78 39.72
C ARG A 97 34.36 -46.32 40.01
N LYS A 98 33.32 -47.11 40.31
CA LYS A 98 32.78 -48.45 39.98
C LYS A 98 31.35 -48.46 40.61
N SER A 99 30.31 -49.22 40.27
CA SER A 99 30.09 -50.40 39.41
C SER A 99 28.61 -50.47 38.99
N SER A 100 28.27 -51.16 37.90
CA SER A 100 26.89 -51.50 37.50
C SER A 100 26.36 -52.77 38.18
N TYR A 101 25.02 -52.98 38.22
CA TYR A 101 24.30 -54.27 38.05
C TYR A 101 22.74 -54.12 37.93
N PHE A 102 22.20 -54.56 36.79
CA PHE A 102 20.98 -55.37 36.51
C PHE A 102 19.61 -55.29 37.27
N LEU A 103 18.57 -55.67 36.49
CA LEU A 103 17.26 -56.31 36.80
C LEU A 103 15.95 -55.49 36.89
N VAL A 104 14.85 -56.19 36.59
CA VAL A 104 13.43 -55.74 36.46
C VAL A 104 12.55 -56.80 37.16
N PRO A 105 11.39 -56.43 37.73
CA PRO A 105 10.14 -57.10 37.31
C PRO A 105 8.91 -56.17 37.23
N SER A 106 7.82 -56.69 36.67
CA SER A 106 6.52 -56.04 36.47
C SER A 106 5.49 -56.38 37.56
N LEU A 107 4.39 -55.59 37.68
CA LEU A 107 2.99 -56.11 37.64
C LEU A 107 1.87 -55.05 37.79
N SER A 108 0.75 -55.33 37.09
CA SER A 108 -0.68 -54.99 37.36
C SER A 108 -1.23 -53.54 37.46
N TRP A 109 -2.27 -53.33 36.63
CA TRP A 109 -3.41 -52.39 36.62
C TRP A 109 -4.27 -52.32 37.91
N PRO A 110 -5.24 -51.37 38.09
CA PRO A 110 -6.23 -50.91 37.08
C PRO A 110 -6.74 -49.44 37.07
N PHE A 111 -7.63 -49.19 36.10
CA PHE A 111 -8.48 -48.02 35.79
C PHE A 111 -9.00 -47.15 36.94
N SER A 112 -9.13 -45.84 36.72
CA SER A 112 -10.42 -45.20 36.35
C SER A 112 -10.30 -43.66 36.19
N VAL A 113 -11.43 -42.97 35.92
CA VAL A 113 -11.51 -41.58 35.42
C VAL A 113 -12.12 -40.65 36.49
N THR A 114 -11.63 -39.40 36.65
CA THR A 114 -12.41 -38.11 36.68
C THR A 114 -11.69 -36.91 37.34
N SER A 115 -12.16 -35.70 36.97
CA SER A 115 -12.20 -34.44 37.75
C SER A 115 -10.92 -33.68 38.19
N ARG A 116 -10.51 -32.74 37.34
CA ARG A 116 -10.31 -31.28 37.61
C ARG A 116 -9.84 -30.79 39.01
N ARG A 117 -8.64 -30.19 39.01
CA ARG A 117 -8.14 -29.04 39.83
C ARG A 117 -7.98 -29.21 41.37
N PRO A 118 -7.20 -28.34 42.04
CA PRO A 118 -6.03 -27.56 41.59
C PRO A 118 -4.74 -27.97 42.34
N ILE A 119 -3.56 -27.72 41.76
CA ILE A 119 -2.27 -27.82 42.48
C ILE A 119 -1.61 -26.44 42.53
N HIS A 120 -1.03 -26.10 43.68
CA HIS A 120 -0.47 -24.79 43.98
C HIS A 120 0.74 -24.43 43.12
N SER A 121 0.90 -23.12 42.90
CA SER A 121 2.11 -22.47 42.41
C SER A 121 3.31 -22.70 43.35
N LEU A 122 4.21 -23.59 42.97
CA LEU A 122 5.52 -23.76 43.59
C LEU A 122 6.64 -23.28 42.66
N LYS A 123 6.99 -22.00 42.81
CA LYS A 123 8.26 -21.35 42.45
C LYS A 123 8.96 -21.86 41.18
N VAL A 124 8.58 -21.30 40.03
CA VAL A 124 9.61 -20.83 39.08
C VAL A 124 10.06 -19.46 39.58
N LEU A 125 11.08 -19.45 40.44
CA LEU A 125 11.64 -18.23 41.04
C LEU A 125 13.16 -18.27 40.87
N ALA A 126 13.57 -18.02 39.63
CA ALA A 126 14.93 -17.86 39.14
C ALA A 126 14.86 -16.97 37.88
N MET A 127 15.93 -16.25 37.54
CA MET A 127 15.95 -15.14 36.54
C MET A 127 15.32 -13.80 37.00
N ALA A 128 15.21 -13.58 38.31
CA ALA A 128 14.84 -12.27 38.88
C ALA A 128 15.75 -11.89 40.07
N GLU A 129 17.05 -12.21 39.97
CA GLU A 129 18.03 -11.87 41.00
C GLU A 129 19.41 -11.65 40.36
N GLN A 130 19.96 -10.45 40.58
CA GLN A 130 21.31 -9.98 40.23
C GLN A 130 21.85 -10.32 38.83
N THR A 131 21.76 -9.33 37.92
CA THR A 131 22.70 -9.20 36.82
C THR A 131 24.11 -9.07 37.38
N GLN A 132 24.86 -10.18 37.46
CA GLN A 132 26.31 -10.08 37.55
C GLN A 132 26.78 -9.35 36.28
N ALA A 133 27.38 -8.17 36.46
CA ALA A 133 27.88 -7.40 35.33
C ALA A 133 28.81 -8.29 34.49
N PRO A 134 28.61 -8.41 33.16
CA PRO A 134 29.49 -9.20 32.31
C PRO A 134 30.91 -8.69 32.51
N ALA A 135 31.87 -9.62 32.69
CA ALA A 135 33.24 -9.30 33.07
C ALA A 135 33.79 -8.21 32.14
N ALA A 136 34.07 -7.04 32.74
CA ALA A 136 34.00 -5.75 32.03
C ALA A 136 34.77 -5.75 30.71
N GLN A 137 34.04 -5.80 29.59
CA GLN A 137 34.62 -5.54 28.29
C GLN A 137 35.11 -4.09 28.29
N SER A 138 36.41 -3.91 28.11
CA SER A 138 37.00 -2.57 28.02
C SER A 138 36.62 -1.95 26.67
N HIS A 139 35.43 -1.36 26.59
CA HIS A 139 34.98 -0.63 25.42
C HIS A 139 36.03 0.43 25.05
N LYS A 140 36.52 0.37 23.82
CA LYS A 140 37.62 1.22 23.33
C LYS A 140 37.26 2.71 23.39
N HIS A 141 35.97 3.01 23.19
CA HIS A 141 35.39 4.34 23.21
C HIS A 141 34.13 4.35 24.07
N SER A 142 33.76 5.53 24.57
CA SER A 142 32.47 5.78 25.22
C SER A 142 32.09 7.23 24.97
N ASN A 143 30.84 7.48 24.54
CA ASN A 143 30.31 8.81 24.27
C ASN A 143 29.14 9.13 25.23
N ARG A 144 28.42 10.25 24.98
CA ARG A 144 27.37 10.74 25.89
C ARG A 144 26.15 9.84 25.99
N LEU A 145 25.87 9.05 24.96
CA LEU A 145 24.67 8.22 24.92
C LEU A 145 24.70 7.10 25.97
N ALA A 146 25.87 6.81 26.57
CA ALA A 146 26.01 5.94 27.74
C ALA A 146 25.21 6.40 28.98
N ALA A 147 24.70 7.64 28.99
CA ALA A 147 23.85 8.19 30.05
C ALA A 147 22.35 8.30 29.67
N GLU A 148 21.94 7.88 28.46
CA GLU A 148 20.54 7.95 28.02
C GLU A 148 19.76 6.66 28.36
N HIS A 149 18.43 6.74 28.27
CA HIS A 149 17.54 5.61 28.59
C HIS A 149 17.00 4.86 27.36
N SER A 150 16.97 5.48 26.17
CA SER A 150 16.54 4.83 24.92
C SER A 150 17.44 3.63 24.58
N PRO A 151 16.87 2.46 24.24
CA PRO A 151 17.62 1.32 23.71
C PRO A 151 18.45 1.69 22.47
N TYR A 152 17.88 2.47 21.55
CA TYR A 152 18.56 2.90 20.33
C TYR A 152 19.76 3.81 20.61
N LEU A 153 19.62 4.76 21.53
CA LEU A 153 20.75 5.62 21.91
C LEU A 153 21.85 4.82 22.64
N LEU A 154 21.46 3.89 23.52
CA LEU A 154 22.40 3.03 24.25
C LEU A 154 23.16 2.04 23.34
N GLN A 155 22.54 1.52 22.26
CA GLN A 155 23.25 0.74 21.24
C GLN A 155 24.48 1.51 20.71
N HIS A 156 24.33 2.81 20.50
CA HIS A 156 25.36 3.68 19.94
C HIS A 156 26.33 4.31 20.95
N ALA A 157 26.32 3.88 22.22
CA ALA A 157 27.09 4.50 23.31
C ALA A 157 28.61 4.29 23.25
N HIS A 158 29.08 3.29 22.49
CA HIS A 158 30.49 2.85 22.48
C HIS A 158 31.20 3.01 21.13
N ASN A 159 30.54 3.66 20.16
CA ASN A 159 31.08 3.93 18.83
C ASN A 159 32.22 4.96 18.88
N PRO A 160 33.16 4.94 17.93
CA PRO A 160 34.18 5.97 17.77
C PRO A 160 33.60 7.37 17.45
N VAL A 161 32.35 7.46 17.00
CA VAL A 161 31.63 8.73 16.84
C VAL A 161 31.30 9.32 18.22
N ASN A 162 31.70 10.57 18.45
CA ASN A 162 31.41 11.35 19.65
C ASN A 162 29.96 11.87 19.60
N TRP A 163 29.00 10.96 19.74
CA TRP A 163 27.57 11.26 19.69
C TRP A 163 27.11 12.14 20.86
N TYR A 164 26.09 12.95 20.56
CA TYR A 164 25.23 13.66 21.49
C TYR A 164 23.78 13.18 21.31
N ALA A 165 22.98 13.26 22.37
CA ALA A 165 21.52 13.22 22.25
C ALA A 165 20.97 14.56 21.72
N TRP A 166 19.69 14.59 21.30
CA TRP A 166 19.02 15.83 20.89
C TRP A 166 18.80 16.76 22.10
N GLY A 167 19.50 17.90 22.13
CA GLY A 167 19.37 18.87 23.20
C GLY A 167 20.41 19.99 23.14
N GLU A 168 20.21 20.99 24.00
CA GLU A 168 20.94 22.26 23.96
C GLU A 168 22.46 22.13 24.16
N GLU A 169 22.98 21.09 24.82
CA GLU A 169 24.44 20.84 24.88
C GLU A 169 25.03 20.69 23.47
N ALA A 170 24.39 19.90 22.61
CA ALA A 170 24.84 19.66 21.24
C ALA A 170 24.71 20.92 20.37
N PHE A 171 23.63 21.68 20.57
CA PHE A 171 23.36 22.90 19.81
C PHE A 171 24.34 24.02 20.21
N GLN A 172 24.65 24.15 21.51
CA GLN A 172 25.68 25.07 21.99
C GLN A 172 27.07 24.66 21.50
N GLU A 173 27.42 23.37 21.50
CA GLU A 173 28.71 22.93 20.96
C GLU A 173 28.82 23.22 19.45
N ALA A 174 27.74 23.03 18.68
CA ALA A 174 27.71 23.36 17.25
C ALA A 174 27.91 24.86 17.02
N ARG A 175 27.24 25.71 17.81
CA ARG A 175 27.40 27.18 17.79
C ARG A 175 28.80 27.61 18.25
N ARG A 176 29.39 26.95 19.25
CA ARG A 176 30.72 27.26 19.82
C ARG A 176 31.87 26.82 18.92
N ARG A 177 31.75 25.69 18.22
CA ARG A 177 32.72 25.21 17.22
C ARG A 177 32.51 25.82 15.83
N ASP A 178 31.36 26.44 15.60
CA ASP A 178 30.95 27.04 14.32
C ASP A 178 30.87 26.02 13.15
N VAL A 179 30.46 24.80 13.46
CA VAL A 179 30.38 23.64 12.54
C VAL A 179 28.95 23.18 12.32
N PRO A 180 28.63 22.60 11.14
CA PRO A 180 27.31 22.01 10.90
C PRO A 180 27.06 20.80 11.81
N ILE A 181 25.78 20.51 12.03
CA ILE A 181 25.31 19.32 12.73
C ILE A 181 25.13 18.18 11.72
N PHE A 182 25.56 16.97 12.08
CA PHE A 182 25.09 15.74 11.44
C PHE A 182 24.06 15.07 12.35
N LEU A 183 22.81 15.00 11.88
CA LEU A 183 21.69 14.37 12.56
C LEU A 183 21.43 12.99 11.97
N SER A 184 21.44 11.96 12.81
CA SER A 184 21.03 10.60 12.47
C SER A 184 19.81 10.19 13.30
N ILE A 185 18.72 9.83 12.64
CA ILE A 185 17.47 9.36 13.28
C ILE A 185 17.19 7.91 12.89
N GLY A 186 16.77 7.10 13.85
CA GLY A 186 16.37 5.71 13.65
C GLY A 186 15.63 5.16 14.87
N TYR A 187 15.59 3.84 15.00
CA TYR A 187 14.98 3.13 16.13
C TYR A 187 15.66 1.76 16.32
N SER A 188 15.51 1.18 17.51
CA SER A 188 16.33 0.09 18.07
C SER A 188 16.22 -1.27 17.38
N THR A 189 15.16 -1.48 16.61
CA THR A 189 14.80 -2.74 15.95
C THR A 189 15.02 -2.73 14.43
N CYS A 190 15.48 -1.60 13.88
CA CYS A 190 15.58 -1.35 12.46
C CYS A 190 16.85 -1.95 11.83
N HIS A 191 16.73 -3.02 11.03
CA HIS A 191 17.85 -3.66 10.33
C HIS A 191 18.76 -2.66 9.60
N TRP A 192 18.20 -1.74 8.80
CA TRP A 192 18.97 -0.75 8.06
C TRP A 192 19.73 0.26 8.94
N CYS A 193 19.31 0.45 10.20
CA CYS A 193 20.07 1.24 11.17
C CYS A 193 21.31 0.47 11.66
N HIS A 194 21.18 -0.83 11.94
CA HIS A 194 22.29 -1.71 12.31
C HIS A 194 23.32 -1.81 11.16
N VAL A 195 22.86 -1.94 9.91
CA VAL A 195 23.74 -1.93 8.73
C VAL A 195 24.53 -0.62 8.64
N MET A 196 23.87 0.54 8.79
CA MET A 196 24.58 1.83 8.73
C MET A 196 25.55 2.02 9.91
N GLU A 197 25.24 1.48 11.09
CA GLU A 197 26.17 1.44 12.21
C GLU A 197 27.44 0.65 11.88
N VAL A 198 27.28 -0.63 11.56
CA VAL A 198 28.40 -1.56 11.36
C VAL A 198 29.26 -1.18 10.15
N GLU A 199 28.66 -0.59 9.11
CA GLU A 199 29.40 -0.17 7.92
C GLU A 199 29.99 1.25 8.03
N SER A 200 29.37 2.18 8.78
CA SER A 200 29.78 3.59 8.79
C SER A 200 30.02 4.22 10.16
N PHE A 201 29.27 3.88 11.21
CA PHE A 201 29.47 4.50 12.54
C PHE A 201 30.51 3.74 13.40
N GLU A 202 30.85 2.50 13.07
CA GLU A 202 32.02 1.78 13.61
C GLU A 202 33.34 2.11 12.88
N ASP A 203 33.31 2.65 11.65
CA ASP A 203 34.52 2.98 10.89
C ASP A 203 35.25 4.19 11.49
N GLU A 204 36.42 3.94 12.09
CA GLU A 204 37.31 4.98 12.65
C GLU A 204 37.62 6.10 11.65
N GLY A 205 37.62 5.80 10.35
CA GLY A 205 37.79 6.78 9.27
C GLY A 205 36.62 7.77 9.18
N VAL A 206 35.39 7.27 8.99
CA VAL A 206 34.14 8.06 9.03
C VAL A 206 34.02 8.81 10.36
N ALA A 207 34.24 8.12 11.47
CA ALA A 207 34.11 8.68 12.80
C ALA A 207 35.08 9.84 13.03
N LYS A 208 36.32 9.76 12.51
CA LYS A 208 37.24 10.91 12.54
C LYS A 208 36.69 12.11 11.76
N LEU A 209 36.14 11.89 10.56
CA LEU A 209 35.56 12.98 9.76
C LEU A 209 34.35 13.63 10.46
N LEU A 210 33.48 12.82 11.07
CA LEU A 210 32.36 13.29 11.87
C LEU A 210 32.83 14.10 13.09
N ASN A 211 33.77 13.56 13.87
CA ASN A 211 34.28 14.20 15.08
C ASN A 211 35.03 15.51 14.77
N ASP A 212 35.88 15.53 13.74
CA ASP A 212 36.64 16.72 13.35
C ASP A 212 35.74 17.85 12.84
N TRP A 213 34.74 17.54 12.00
CA TRP A 213 34.06 18.52 11.15
C TRP A 213 32.59 18.82 11.49
N PHE A 214 31.97 18.03 12.36
CA PHE A 214 30.55 18.13 12.71
C PHE A 214 30.33 18.05 14.23
N VAL A 215 29.13 18.43 14.68
CA VAL A 215 28.55 17.87 15.91
C VAL A 215 27.58 16.78 15.49
N SER A 216 27.80 15.55 15.97
CA SER A 216 27.01 14.38 15.58
C SER A 216 25.92 14.12 16.62
N ILE A 217 24.65 14.21 16.21
CA ILE A 217 23.47 14.03 17.07
C ILE A 217 22.74 12.77 16.65
N LYS A 218 22.38 11.94 17.64
CA LYS A 218 21.63 10.70 17.47
C LYS A 218 20.25 10.82 18.11
N VAL A 219 19.22 10.32 17.41
CA VAL A 219 17.82 10.45 17.84
C VAL A 219 17.06 9.13 17.64
N ASP A 220 16.37 8.69 18.69
CA ASP A 220 15.36 7.63 18.63
C ASP A 220 14.01 8.24 18.21
N ARG A 221 13.46 7.84 17.06
CA ARG A 221 12.15 8.34 16.59
C ARG A 221 10.99 7.94 17.51
N GLU A 222 11.20 6.93 18.34
CA GLU A 222 10.21 6.40 19.29
C GLU A 222 10.26 7.12 20.65
N GLU A 223 11.18 8.08 20.80
CA GLU A 223 11.25 9.03 21.92
C GLU A 223 11.00 10.47 21.45
N ARG A 224 11.44 10.82 20.22
CA ARG A 224 11.30 12.14 19.59
C ARG A 224 10.66 12.06 18.20
N PRO A 225 9.40 11.58 18.07
CA PRO A 225 8.68 11.56 16.80
C PRO A 225 8.42 12.98 16.26
N ASP A 226 8.46 14.00 17.11
CA ASP A 226 8.38 15.41 16.73
C ASP A 226 9.60 15.89 15.91
N VAL A 227 10.80 15.53 16.35
CA VAL A 227 12.06 15.79 15.63
C VAL A 227 12.09 15.00 14.31
N ASP A 228 11.71 13.72 14.36
CA ASP A 228 11.64 12.84 13.19
C ASP A 228 10.68 13.38 12.11
N LYS A 229 9.44 13.74 12.48
CA LYS A 229 8.43 14.26 11.54
C LYS A 229 8.94 15.49 10.77
N VAL A 230 9.58 16.47 11.42
CA VAL A 230 10.12 17.67 10.75
C VAL A 230 11.15 17.33 9.67
N TYR A 231 12.17 16.53 10.01
CA TYR A 231 13.28 16.26 9.09
C TYR A 231 12.95 15.18 8.05
N MET A 232 12.07 14.23 8.39
CA MET A 232 11.52 13.28 7.43
C MET A 232 10.71 13.99 6.34
N THR A 233 9.82 14.93 6.70
CA THR A 233 9.05 15.71 5.73
C THR A 233 9.96 16.54 4.81
N TYR A 234 11.05 17.13 5.33
CA TYR A 234 12.05 17.81 4.50
C TYR A 234 12.72 16.88 3.47
N VAL A 235 13.15 15.68 3.88
CA VAL A 235 13.77 14.70 2.96
C VAL A 235 12.76 14.20 1.93
N GLN A 236 11.52 13.91 2.33
CA GLN A 236 10.45 13.52 1.42
C GLN A 236 10.13 14.61 0.39
N ALA A 237 10.06 15.89 0.80
CA ALA A 237 9.80 17.02 -0.09
C ALA A 237 10.91 17.23 -1.15
N LEU A 238 12.18 16.97 -0.80
CA LEU A 238 13.31 17.10 -1.73
C LEU A 238 13.46 15.92 -2.70
N TYR A 239 13.22 14.69 -2.25
CA TYR A 239 13.57 13.49 -3.01
C TYR A 239 12.37 12.63 -3.45
N GLY A 240 11.15 12.97 -3.02
CA GLY A 240 9.93 12.22 -3.32
C GLY A 240 9.79 10.90 -2.55
N GLY A 241 10.55 10.74 -1.46
CA GLY A 241 10.55 9.55 -0.61
C GLY A 241 11.52 9.71 0.57
N GLY A 242 11.37 8.85 1.57
CA GLY A 242 12.16 8.85 2.81
C GLY A 242 12.08 7.50 3.52
N GLY A 243 12.72 7.38 4.68
CA GLY A 243 12.82 6.16 5.47
C GLY A 243 14.01 6.21 6.43
N TRP A 244 14.15 5.20 7.29
CA TRP A 244 15.22 5.11 8.28
C TRP A 244 16.33 4.12 7.83
N PRO A 245 17.60 4.33 8.23
CA PRO A 245 18.11 5.46 9.01
C PRO A 245 17.99 6.77 8.21
N LEU A 246 17.57 7.84 8.87
CA LEU A 246 17.49 9.17 8.29
C LEU A 246 18.80 9.91 8.59
N SER A 247 19.38 10.55 7.57
CA SER A 247 20.70 11.19 7.64
C SER A 247 20.61 12.62 7.12
N VAL A 248 20.71 13.61 8.01
CA VAL A 248 20.43 15.03 7.68
C VAL A 248 21.55 15.93 8.20
N PHE A 249 21.90 16.96 7.43
CA PHE A 249 22.90 17.96 7.79
C PHE A 249 22.21 19.28 8.10
N LEU A 250 22.46 19.86 9.28
CA LEU A 250 21.81 21.10 9.75
C LEU A 250 22.84 22.22 9.99
N SER A 251 22.39 23.47 10.02
CA SER A 251 23.15 24.56 10.63
C SER A 251 23.18 24.43 12.18
N PRO A 252 24.03 25.19 12.90
CA PRO A 252 23.95 25.35 14.35
C PRO A 252 22.61 25.91 14.88
N ASP A 253 21.75 26.39 13.98
CA ASP A 253 20.38 26.89 14.23
C ASP A 253 19.33 25.88 13.72
N LEU A 254 19.72 24.61 13.60
CA LEU A 254 18.90 23.44 13.26
C LEU A 254 18.30 23.43 11.84
N LYS A 255 18.51 24.49 11.03
CA LYS A 255 17.95 24.59 9.68
C LYS A 255 18.61 23.57 8.73
N PRO A 256 17.84 22.74 8.00
CA PRO A 256 18.38 21.65 7.21
C PRO A 256 19.01 22.13 5.90
N LEU A 257 20.20 21.60 5.61
CA LEU A 257 21.07 22.00 4.49
C LEU A 257 21.07 20.95 3.35
N MET A 258 20.98 19.67 3.74
CA MET A 258 20.90 18.49 2.86
C MET A 258 20.39 17.31 3.70
N GLY A 259 19.75 16.31 3.08
CA GLY A 259 19.46 15.04 3.74
C GLY A 259 19.47 13.83 2.80
N GLY A 260 19.12 12.68 3.36
CA GLY A 260 19.02 11.39 2.69
C GLY A 260 18.65 10.30 3.70
N THR A 261 18.68 9.04 3.28
CA THR A 261 18.46 7.89 4.16
C THR A 261 19.79 7.20 4.50
N TYR A 262 19.97 5.93 4.12
CA TYR A 262 21.24 5.22 4.21
C TYR A 262 22.25 5.76 3.18
N PHE A 263 23.48 5.98 3.63
CA PHE A 263 24.65 6.25 2.79
C PHE A 263 25.69 5.14 3.01
N PRO A 264 26.14 4.41 1.97
CA PRO A 264 27.22 3.43 2.11
C PRO A 264 28.54 4.13 2.47
N PRO A 265 29.49 3.49 3.17
CA PRO A 265 30.70 4.17 3.67
C PRO A 265 31.57 4.77 2.55
N ASP A 266 31.70 4.05 1.43
CA ASP A 266 32.55 4.38 0.28
C ASP A 266 31.75 4.49 -1.03
N ASP A 267 32.29 5.22 -2.02
CA ASP A 267 31.65 5.49 -3.31
C ASP A 267 31.39 4.19 -4.10
N ASN A 268 30.11 3.84 -4.32
CA ASN A 268 29.73 2.59 -4.99
C ASN A 268 28.49 2.75 -5.90
N PHE A 269 28.39 1.93 -6.95
CA PHE A 269 27.30 1.91 -7.95
C PHE A 269 26.97 3.28 -8.59
N GLY A 270 27.91 4.23 -8.59
CA GLY A 270 27.70 5.60 -9.08
C GLY A 270 26.98 6.53 -8.09
N ARG A 271 26.83 6.12 -6.83
CA ARG A 271 26.40 6.97 -5.71
C ARG A 271 27.62 7.40 -4.88
N PRO A 272 27.67 8.63 -4.36
CA PRO A 272 28.72 9.02 -3.42
C PRO A 272 28.54 8.26 -2.10
N GLY A 273 29.65 7.77 -1.54
CA GLY A 273 29.68 7.20 -0.21
C GLY A 273 29.70 8.29 0.87
N PHE A 274 29.44 7.90 2.10
CA PHE A 274 29.26 8.78 3.24
C PHE A 274 30.52 9.63 3.49
N LYS A 275 31.73 9.05 3.38
CA LYS A 275 33.01 9.79 3.45
C LYS A 275 33.09 10.91 2.40
N THR A 276 32.49 10.74 1.23
CA THR A 276 32.44 11.74 0.14
C THR A 276 31.32 12.77 0.36
N VAL A 277 30.19 12.38 0.95
CA VAL A 277 29.13 13.31 1.37
C VAL A 277 29.64 14.25 2.46
N LEU A 278 30.29 13.71 3.51
CA LEU A 278 30.87 14.48 4.62
C LEU A 278 31.87 15.55 4.14
N ARG A 279 32.79 15.17 3.24
CA ARG A 279 33.72 16.13 2.58
C ARG A 279 32.97 17.26 1.88
N LYS A 280 32.00 16.93 1.01
CA LYS A 280 31.26 17.92 0.22
C LYS A 280 30.42 18.87 1.07
N VAL A 281 29.81 18.38 2.16
CA VAL A 281 29.08 19.25 3.10
C VAL A 281 30.04 20.20 3.82
N LYS A 282 31.22 19.72 4.26
CA LYS A 282 32.24 20.58 4.88
C LYS A 282 32.81 21.63 3.91
N GLU A 283 33.17 21.22 2.69
CA GLU A 283 33.60 22.13 1.61
C GLU A 283 32.55 23.20 1.29
N ALA A 284 31.26 22.84 1.29
CA ALA A 284 30.17 23.77 1.05
C ALA A 284 29.92 24.71 2.24
N TRP A 285 30.08 24.24 3.49
CA TRP A 285 30.03 25.09 4.68
C TRP A 285 31.15 26.15 4.63
N ASP A 286 32.40 25.71 4.44
CA ASP A 286 33.56 26.59 4.45
C ASP A 286 33.56 27.64 3.32
N SER A 287 33.01 27.30 2.15
CA SER A 287 33.04 28.17 0.96
C SER A 287 31.75 28.92 0.64
N LYS A 288 30.58 28.48 1.16
CA LYS A 288 29.25 28.95 0.74
C LYS A 288 28.20 29.02 1.86
N ARG A 289 28.64 29.09 3.12
CA ARG A 289 27.79 29.13 4.34
C ARG A 289 26.47 29.92 4.17
N ASP A 290 26.55 31.19 3.80
CA ASP A 290 25.39 32.08 3.70
C ASP A 290 24.33 31.58 2.72
N VAL A 291 24.75 30.91 1.64
CA VAL A 291 23.86 30.33 0.64
C VAL A 291 23.17 29.10 1.20
N LEU A 292 23.90 28.25 1.95
CA LEU A 292 23.32 27.08 2.63
C LEU A 292 22.30 27.49 3.70
N ILE A 293 22.65 28.46 4.57
CA ILE A 293 21.76 28.93 5.63
C ILE A 293 20.49 29.59 5.06
N LYS A 294 20.62 30.41 4.00
CA LYS A 294 19.45 31.00 3.32
C LYS A 294 18.59 29.93 2.63
N SER A 295 19.21 28.92 2.01
CA SER A 295 18.47 27.81 1.39
C SER A 295 17.73 26.96 2.42
N GLY A 296 18.33 26.69 3.59
CA GLY A 296 17.69 25.95 4.67
C GLY A 296 16.58 26.73 5.37
N ALA A 297 16.75 28.05 5.53
CA ALA A 297 15.70 28.94 6.02
C ALA A 297 14.48 28.95 5.08
N PHE A 298 14.71 29.17 3.77
CA PHE A 298 13.66 29.16 2.76
C PHE A 298 12.96 27.79 2.65
N ALA A 299 13.69 26.68 2.80
CA ALA A 299 13.08 25.35 2.81
C ALA A 299 12.14 25.15 4.01
N ILE A 300 12.50 25.62 5.21
CA ILE A 300 11.64 25.57 6.40
C ILE A 300 10.43 26.52 6.25
N GLU A 301 10.62 27.71 5.68
CA GLU A 301 9.54 28.67 5.38
C GLU A 301 8.50 28.08 4.41
N GLN A 302 8.95 27.48 3.30
CA GLN A 302 8.07 26.82 2.32
C GLN A 302 7.41 25.55 2.86
N LEU A 303 8.09 24.79 3.73
CA LEU A 303 7.47 23.68 4.44
C LEU A 303 6.42 24.17 5.45
N SER A 304 6.68 25.27 6.16
CA SER A 304 5.69 25.90 7.04
C SER A 304 4.46 26.30 6.23
N GLU A 305 4.62 27.05 5.14
CA GLU A 305 3.52 27.49 4.27
C GLU A 305 2.69 26.30 3.75
N ALA A 306 3.34 25.24 3.28
CA ALA A 306 2.68 24.03 2.78
C ALA A 306 1.98 23.18 3.86
N LEU A 307 2.37 23.32 5.13
CA LEU A 307 1.84 22.57 6.28
C LEU A 307 0.91 23.42 7.17
N SER A 308 0.82 24.73 6.94
CA SER A 308 -0.11 25.67 7.57
C SER A 308 -1.54 25.53 7.01
N ALA A 309 -2.05 24.30 6.96
CA ALA A 309 -3.44 24.05 6.61
C ALA A 309 -4.37 24.75 7.60
N SER A 310 -5.25 25.61 7.09
CA SER A 310 -6.30 26.28 7.85
C SER A 310 -7.63 26.14 7.12
N ALA A 311 -8.72 26.00 7.87
CA ALA A 311 -10.04 25.91 7.29
C ALA A 311 -10.47 27.27 6.70
N SER A 312 -10.95 27.28 5.46
CA SER A 312 -11.57 28.47 4.83
C SER A 312 -13.05 28.63 5.17
N SER A 313 -13.59 27.67 5.93
CA SER A 313 -14.97 27.57 6.39
C SER A 313 -15.01 26.67 7.64
N ASN A 314 -15.76 27.04 8.68
CA ASN A 314 -15.91 26.20 9.88
C ASN A 314 -16.78 24.94 9.62
N LYS A 315 -17.33 24.78 8.42
CA LYS A 315 -18.15 23.64 8.00
C LYS A 315 -17.65 23.07 6.67
N LEU A 316 -17.61 21.75 6.58
CA LEU A 316 -17.28 21.02 5.36
C LEU A 316 -18.40 21.15 4.31
N GLN A 317 -18.04 21.17 3.03
CA GLN A 317 -19.01 21.07 1.94
C GLN A 317 -19.80 19.74 1.92
N ASP A 318 -21.14 19.84 1.84
CA ASP A 318 -22.06 18.70 1.66
C ASP A 318 -21.64 17.77 0.51
N GLY A 319 -21.76 16.46 0.72
CA GLY A 319 -21.50 15.45 -0.31
C GLY A 319 -20.02 15.14 -0.58
N LEU A 320 -19.09 16.01 -0.15
CA LEU A 320 -17.66 15.83 -0.38
C LEU A 320 -17.14 14.51 0.19
N SER A 321 -17.64 14.12 1.36
CA SER A 321 -17.15 12.94 2.07
C SER A 321 -17.51 11.63 1.41
N GLN A 322 -18.73 11.50 0.92
CA GLN A 322 -19.14 10.32 0.16
C GLN A 322 -18.36 10.25 -1.17
N ALA A 323 -17.99 11.41 -1.75
CA ALA A 323 -17.09 11.47 -2.90
C ALA A 323 -15.64 11.09 -2.56
N ALA A 324 -15.07 11.57 -1.45
CA ALA A 324 -13.71 11.27 -1.02
C ALA A 324 -13.55 9.79 -0.62
N LEU A 325 -14.49 9.24 0.15
CA LEU A 325 -14.52 7.81 0.49
C LEU A 325 -14.63 6.92 -0.76
N ARG A 326 -15.49 7.30 -1.72
CA ARG A 326 -15.59 6.59 -3.01
C ARG A 326 -14.28 6.70 -3.80
N LEU A 327 -13.66 7.88 -3.83
CA LEU A 327 -12.40 8.11 -4.53
C LEU A 327 -11.26 7.27 -3.95
N CYS A 328 -11.13 7.17 -2.62
CA CYS A 328 -10.15 6.29 -1.98
C CYS A 328 -10.41 4.82 -2.33
N ALA A 329 -11.66 4.35 -2.27
CA ALA A 329 -11.99 2.97 -2.62
C ALA A 329 -11.72 2.67 -4.11
N GLU A 330 -12.00 3.61 -5.02
CA GLU A 330 -11.67 3.50 -6.45
C GLU A 330 -10.16 3.49 -6.70
N GLN A 331 -9.37 4.28 -5.96
CA GLN A 331 -7.91 4.32 -6.07
C GLN A 331 -7.25 3.07 -5.47
N LEU A 332 -7.72 2.58 -4.31
CA LEU A 332 -7.30 1.31 -3.72
C LEU A 332 -7.60 0.15 -4.68
N ALA A 333 -8.83 0.02 -5.17
CA ALA A 333 -9.22 -1.00 -6.14
C ALA A 333 -8.42 -0.91 -7.46
N GLY A 334 -8.04 0.30 -7.89
CA GLY A 334 -7.16 0.52 -9.04
C GLY A 334 -5.68 0.15 -8.82
N SER A 335 -5.25 0.04 -7.56
CA SER A 335 -3.90 -0.36 -7.14
C SER A 335 -3.80 -1.81 -6.64
N TYR A 336 -4.93 -2.51 -6.53
CA TYR A 336 -5.06 -3.82 -5.92
C TYR A 336 -4.33 -4.93 -6.72
N ASP A 337 -3.49 -5.69 -6.01
CA ASP A 337 -2.81 -6.86 -6.57
C ASP A 337 -3.74 -8.09 -6.49
N SER A 338 -4.31 -8.45 -7.64
CA SER A 338 -5.20 -9.62 -7.75
C SER A 338 -4.49 -10.98 -7.80
N VAL A 339 -3.16 -11.02 -7.71
CA VAL A 339 -2.35 -12.25 -7.69
C VAL A 339 -1.82 -12.55 -6.28
N PHE A 340 -1.33 -11.53 -5.57
CA PHE A 340 -0.70 -11.67 -4.26
C PHE A 340 -1.36 -10.85 -3.14
N GLY A 341 -2.46 -10.12 -3.42
CA GLY A 341 -3.15 -9.29 -2.44
C GLY A 341 -2.37 -8.03 -2.05
N GLY A 342 -3.08 -7.09 -1.43
CA GLY A 342 -2.54 -5.78 -1.05
C GLY A 342 -2.81 -4.71 -2.09
N PHE A 343 -2.45 -3.47 -1.73
CA PHE A 343 -2.66 -2.28 -2.54
C PHE A 343 -1.29 -1.67 -2.86
N GLY A 344 -0.90 -1.66 -4.13
CA GLY A 344 0.43 -1.23 -4.58
C GLY A 344 1.47 -2.36 -4.77
N SER A 345 2.71 -1.96 -5.02
CA SER A 345 3.84 -2.86 -5.36
C SER A 345 4.74 -3.17 -4.17
N ALA A 346 5.74 -4.04 -4.38
CA ALA A 346 6.85 -4.21 -3.45
C ALA A 346 7.61 -2.87 -3.21
N PRO A 347 8.17 -2.65 -2.00
CA PRO A 347 7.97 -3.44 -0.77
C PRO A 347 6.54 -3.28 -0.21
N LYS A 348 5.94 -4.37 0.27
CA LYS A 348 4.54 -4.40 0.73
C LYS A 348 4.43 -4.26 2.25
N PHE A 349 3.77 -3.19 2.68
CA PHE A 349 3.44 -2.90 4.09
C PHE A 349 2.00 -3.37 4.40
N PRO A 350 1.71 -3.96 5.57
CA PRO A 350 0.42 -4.50 5.95
C PRO A 350 -0.54 -3.39 6.44
N ARG A 351 -0.72 -2.33 5.63
CA ARG A 351 -1.39 -1.06 5.98
C ARG A 351 -2.84 -1.27 6.46
N PRO A 352 -3.14 -1.16 7.77
CA PRO A 352 -4.45 -1.55 8.30
C PRO A 352 -5.55 -0.56 7.92
N VAL A 353 -5.21 0.73 7.81
CA VAL A 353 -6.13 1.82 7.43
C VAL A 353 -6.73 1.66 6.03
N GLU A 354 -5.96 1.15 5.07
CA GLU A 354 -6.45 0.88 3.70
C GLU A 354 -7.51 -0.24 3.72
N ILE A 355 -7.31 -1.24 4.58
CA ILE A 355 -8.23 -2.37 4.75
C ILE A 355 -9.49 -1.94 5.51
N GLN A 356 -9.36 -1.13 6.56
CA GLN A 356 -10.50 -0.59 7.32
C GLN A 356 -11.40 0.29 6.46
N LEU A 357 -10.83 1.12 5.57
CA LEU A 357 -11.60 1.90 4.59
C LEU A 357 -12.43 0.98 3.68
N MET A 358 -11.79 -0.03 3.10
CA MET A 358 -12.44 -0.95 2.17
C MET A 358 -13.50 -1.81 2.85
N LEU A 359 -13.32 -2.20 4.12
CA LEU A 359 -14.36 -2.86 4.92
C LEU A 359 -15.56 -1.94 5.20
N TYR A 360 -15.30 -0.71 5.67
CA TYR A 360 -16.35 0.27 5.97
C TYR A 360 -17.17 0.61 4.71
N GLN A 361 -16.51 0.93 3.60
CA GLN A 361 -17.17 1.21 2.33
C GLN A 361 -17.95 -0.01 1.82
N SER A 362 -17.39 -1.22 1.90
CA SER A 362 -18.11 -2.44 1.51
C SER A 362 -19.35 -2.68 2.36
N LYS A 363 -19.28 -2.44 3.68
CA LYS A 363 -20.41 -2.59 4.60
C LYS A 363 -21.51 -1.57 4.31
N ARG A 364 -21.15 -0.31 4.06
CA ARG A 364 -22.08 0.77 3.72
C ARG A 364 -22.76 0.55 2.36
N LEU A 365 -22.02 0.07 1.36
CA LEU A 365 -22.57 -0.35 0.06
C LEU A 365 -23.50 -1.56 0.18
N GLU A 366 -23.25 -2.46 1.14
CA GLU A 366 -24.14 -3.58 1.45
C GLU A 366 -25.47 -3.11 2.07
N GLU A 367 -25.44 -2.06 2.90
CA GLU A 367 -26.61 -1.47 3.56
C GLU A 367 -27.49 -0.66 2.59
N ILE A 368 -26.88 0.18 1.74
CA ILE A 368 -27.58 0.86 0.63
C ILE A 368 -28.15 -0.18 -0.37
N GLY A 369 -27.47 -1.32 -0.54
CA GLY A 369 -27.97 -2.45 -1.30
C GLY A 369 -29.12 -3.22 -0.63
N LYS A 370 -29.43 -2.96 0.66
CA LYS A 370 -30.51 -3.59 1.44
C LYS A 370 -31.70 -2.66 1.68
N SER A 371 -31.49 -1.34 1.75
CA SER A 371 -32.58 -0.35 1.76
C SER A 371 -33.37 -0.35 0.45
N GLY A 372 -32.75 -0.81 -0.65
CA GLY A 372 -33.35 -0.87 -1.98
C GLY A 372 -33.19 0.42 -2.79
N GLU A 373 -32.41 1.37 -2.29
CA GLU A 373 -32.25 2.72 -2.87
C GLU A 373 -31.46 2.68 -4.20
N GLU A 374 -30.48 1.78 -4.36
CA GLU A 374 -29.72 1.64 -5.62
C GLU A 374 -29.47 0.18 -6.03
N ILE A 375 -29.85 -0.15 -7.26
CA ILE A 375 -29.58 -1.45 -7.88
C ILE A 375 -28.09 -1.53 -8.29
N GLY A 376 -27.40 -2.55 -7.80
CA GLY A 376 -26.00 -2.86 -8.16
C GLY A 376 -25.00 -2.69 -7.02
N LYS A 377 -25.31 -1.90 -5.99
CA LYS A 377 -24.40 -1.62 -4.85
C LYS A 377 -23.99 -2.86 -4.06
N SER A 378 -24.87 -3.88 -3.96
CA SER A 378 -24.54 -5.19 -3.40
C SER A 378 -23.46 -5.96 -4.19
N GLY A 379 -23.24 -5.64 -5.47
CA GLY A 379 -22.15 -6.18 -6.28
C GLY A 379 -20.81 -5.51 -5.97
N GLU A 380 -20.78 -4.18 -5.94
CA GLU A 380 -19.61 -3.39 -5.52
C GLU A 380 -19.15 -3.78 -4.10
N ALA A 381 -20.08 -3.89 -3.15
CA ALA A 381 -19.85 -4.33 -1.78
C ALA A 381 -19.14 -5.70 -1.69
N LYS A 382 -19.54 -6.66 -2.53
CA LYS A 382 -18.99 -8.01 -2.53
C LYS A 382 -17.58 -8.06 -3.12
N GLU A 383 -17.30 -7.26 -4.15
CA GLU A 383 -15.97 -7.21 -4.75
C GLU A 383 -14.97 -6.47 -3.84
N GLY A 384 -15.38 -5.37 -3.22
CA GLY A 384 -14.56 -4.66 -2.21
C GLY A 384 -14.23 -5.54 -0.99
N LEU A 385 -15.22 -6.27 -0.46
CA LEU A 385 -15.01 -7.24 0.61
C LEU A 385 -14.08 -8.38 0.16
N LYS A 386 -14.25 -8.89 -1.06
CA LYS A 386 -13.39 -9.94 -1.64
C LYS A 386 -11.93 -9.48 -1.79
N MET A 387 -11.67 -8.24 -2.17
CA MET A 387 -10.32 -7.66 -2.20
C MET A 387 -9.68 -7.66 -0.80
N VAL A 388 -10.43 -7.26 0.23
CA VAL A 388 -9.98 -7.28 1.63
C VAL A 388 -9.67 -8.70 2.10
N LEU A 389 -10.61 -9.63 1.94
CA LEU A 389 -10.46 -11.00 2.46
C LEU A 389 -9.31 -11.75 1.75
N PHE A 390 -9.08 -11.48 0.46
CA PHE A 390 -7.91 -12.01 -0.24
C PHE A 390 -6.60 -11.37 0.26
N ASN A 391 -6.56 -10.05 0.47
CA ASN A 391 -5.39 -9.39 1.06
C ASN A 391 -5.03 -9.98 2.44
N LEU A 392 -6.00 -10.08 3.35
CA LEU A 392 -5.83 -10.65 4.68
C LEU A 392 -5.39 -12.12 4.62
N GLN A 393 -5.91 -12.91 3.68
CA GLN A 393 -5.49 -14.29 3.48
C GLN A 393 -4.06 -14.39 2.89
N CYS A 394 -3.66 -13.47 2.01
CA CYS A 394 -2.30 -13.42 1.48
C CYS A 394 -1.27 -13.02 2.54
N MET A 395 -1.55 -12.00 3.36
CA MET A 395 -0.66 -11.60 4.46
C MET A 395 -0.50 -12.74 5.48
N ALA A 396 -1.59 -13.35 5.94
CA ALA A 396 -1.54 -14.45 6.91
C ALA A 396 -0.92 -15.76 6.36
N ARG A 397 -0.77 -15.89 5.04
CA ARG A 397 -0.04 -17.00 4.39
C ARG A 397 1.41 -16.67 4.06
N GLY A 398 1.74 -15.40 3.91
CA GLY A 398 3.10 -14.91 3.64
C GLY A 398 4.06 -15.20 4.80
N GLY A 399 5.36 -15.05 4.55
CA GLY A 399 6.39 -15.09 5.59
C GLY A 399 6.47 -13.79 6.42
N ILE A 400 5.68 -12.76 6.05
CA ILE A 400 5.37 -11.63 6.94
C ILE A 400 4.62 -12.06 8.20
N HIS A 401 3.94 -13.21 8.19
CA HIS A 401 3.33 -13.82 9.37
C HIS A 401 4.31 -14.82 10.00
N ASP A 402 4.58 -14.70 11.31
CA ASP A 402 5.45 -15.64 12.03
C ASP A 402 4.73 -16.97 12.29
N HIS A 403 4.71 -17.86 11.30
CA HIS A 403 4.05 -19.17 11.37
C HIS A 403 4.50 -20.09 12.54
N ILE A 404 5.53 -19.74 13.33
CA ILE A 404 5.98 -20.54 14.49
C ILE A 404 5.63 -19.86 15.82
N GLY A 405 5.66 -18.53 15.90
CA GLY A 405 5.40 -17.78 17.14
C GLY A 405 4.09 -16.99 17.17
N GLY A 406 3.50 -16.72 16.02
CA GLY A 406 2.45 -15.73 15.85
C GLY A 406 2.95 -14.28 15.84
N GLY A 407 2.05 -13.39 15.47
CA GLY A 407 2.32 -11.98 15.18
C GLY A 407 2.91 -11.75 13.79
N PHE A 408 2.83 -10.51 13.34
CA PHE A 408 3.28 -10.06 12.02
C PHE A 408 4.57 -9.24 12.10
N HIS A 409 5.47 -9.49 11.16
CA HIS A 409 6.61 -8.64 10.85
C HIS A 409 6.15 -7.38 10.11
N ARG A 410 6.91 -6.28 10.20
CA ARG A 410 6.44 -4.94 9.79
C ARG A 410 6.21 -4.79 8.29
N TYR A 411 7.03 -5.38 7.43
CA TYR A 411 6.79 -5.33 5.97
C TYR A 411 7.55 -6.41 5.20
N SER A 412 7.05 -6.72 4.00
CA SER A 412 7.68 -7.61 3.01
C SER A 412 8.55 -6.81 2.05
N VAL A 413 9.79 -7.26 1.80
CA VAL A 413 10.65 -6.67 0.76
C VAL A 413 10.15 -6.98 -0.65
N ASP A 414 9.40 -8.07 -0.81
CA ASP A 414 8.89 -8.56 -2.09
C ASP A 414 7.37 -8.44 -2.26
N GLU A 415 6.92 -8.67 -3.50
CA GLU A 415 5.53 -8.53 -3.92
C GLU A 415 4.61 -9.68 -3.46
N CYS A 416 5.15 -10.80 -2.98
CA CYS A 416 4.38 -12.00 -2.64
C CYS A 416 4.25 -12.26 -1.12
N TRP A 417 4.52 -11.22 -0.32
CA TRP A 417 4.53 -11.25 1.14
C TRP A 417 5.50 -12.30 1.72
N HIS A 418 6.56 -12.66 0.99
CA HIS A 418 7.40 -13.80 1.35
C HIS A 418 8.50 -13.44 2.35
N VAL A 419 9.49 -12.64 1.96
CA VAL A 419 10.58 -12.28 2.88
C VAL A 419 10.26 -10.96 3.58
N PRO A 420 10.13 -10.95 4.92
CA PRO A 420 9.98 -9.72 5.67
C PRO A 420 11.33 -9.08 5.99
N HIS A 421 11.30 -7.79 6.35
CA HIS A 421 12.23 -7.31 7.38
C HIS A 421 11.66 -7.72 8.75
N PHE A 422 12.46 -8.40 9.58
CA PHE A 422 11.94 -9.24 10.67
C PHE A 422 11.50 -8.47 11.95
N GLU A 423 11.62 -7.15 11.96
CA GLU A 423 11.12 -6.28 13.04
C GLU A 423 9.61 -6.49 13.28
N LYS A 424 9.16 -6.59 14.54
CA LYS A 424 7.74 -6.69 14.92
C LYS A 424 7.33 -5.56 15.84
N MET A 425 6.51 -4.62 15.37
CA MET A 425 6.11 -3.45 16.16
C MET A 425 4.72 -3.63 16.80
N LEU A 426 4.51 -3.01 17.96
CA LEU A 426 3.24 -3.04 18.70
C LEU A 426 2.08 -2.39 17.94
N TYR A 427 2.31 -1.24 17.27
CA TYR A 427 1.27 -0.53 16.53
C TYR A 427 0.79 -1.32 15.29
N ASP A 428 1.67 -2.12 14.67
CA ASP A 428 1.29 -3.05 13.60
C ASP A 428 0.42 -4.18 14.17
N GLN A 429 0.82 -4.79 15.29
CA GLN A 429 0.04 -5.86 15.94
C GLN A 429 -1.36 -5.39 16.34
N GLY A 430 -1.45 -4.27 17.07
CA GLY A 430 -2.72 -3.75 17.58
C GLY A 430 -3.70 -3.47 16.44
N GLN A 431 -3.26 -2.76 15.41
CA GLN A 431 -4.12 -2.45 14.26
C GLN A 431 -4.50 -3.70 13.45
N LEU A 432 -3.57 -4.63 13.18
CA LEU A 432 -3.89 -5.85 12.45
C LEU A 432 -4.86 -6.75 13.22
N ALA A 433 -4.68 -6.93 14.54
CA ALA A 433 -5.62 -7.66 15.37
C ALA A 433 -7.04 -7.08 15.26
N ASN A 434 -7.18 -5.75 15.25
CA ASN A 434 -8.46 -5.08 15.03
C ASN A 434 -9.05 -5.33 13.64
N VAL A 435 -8.25 -5.32 12.57
CA VAL A 435 -8.73 -5.63 11.21
C VAL A 435 -9.21 -7.07 11.09
N TYR A 436 -8.52 -8.03 11.71
CA TYR A 436 -8.98 -9.42 11.76
C TYR A 436 -10.24 -9.60 12.62
N LEU A 437 -10.40 -8.84 13.71
CA LEU A 437 -11.66 -8.78 14.48
C LEU A 437 -12.83 -8.21 13.66
N ASP A 438 -12.59 -7.21 12.81
CA ASP A 438 -13.62 -6.61 11.94
C ASP A 438 -14.00 -7.55 10.79
N ALA A 439 -13.01 -8.17 10.14
CA ALA A 439 -13.23 -9.21 9.12
C ALA A 439 -14.02 -10.40 9.71
N PHE A 440 -13.67 -10.86 10.91
CA PHE A 440 -14.45 -11.88 11.63
C PHE A 440 -15.86 -11.39 11.99
N SER A 441 -16.00 -10.16 12.47
CA SER A 441 -17.30 -9.58 12.85
C SER A 441 -18.27 -9.52 11.67
N ILE A 442 -17.77 -9.28 10.46
CA ILE A 442 -18.55 -9.23 9.22
C ILE A 442 -18.81 -10.65 8.65
N THR A 443 -17.79 -11.50 8.56
CA THR A 443 -17.88 -12.80 7.85
C THR A 443 -18.33 -13.98 8.69
N LYS A 444 -18.08 -13.94 10.00
CA LYS A 444 -18.12 -15.10 10.94
C LYS A 444 -17.17 -16.25 10.59
N ASP A 445 -16.21 -16.04 9.70
CA ASP A 445 -15.19 -17.03 9.35
C ASP A 445 -14.08 -17.07 10.42
N SER A 446 -13.99 -18.19 11.14
CA SER A 446 -13.05 -18.43 12.24
C SER A 446 -11.58 -18.44 11.82
N PHE A 447 -11.26 -18.42 10.52
CA PHE A 447 -9.92 -18.08 10.05
C PHE A 447 -9.48 -16.72 10.60
N HIS A 448 -10.33 -15.70 10.49
CA HIS A 448 -10.00 -14.33 10.93
C HIS A 448 -9.95 -14.22 12.45
N SER A 449 -10.81 -14.93 13.19
CA SER A 449 -10.74 -14.96 14.65
C SER A 449 -9.47 -15.68 15.14
N SER A 450 -9.03 -16.72 14.44
CA SER A 450 -7.78 -17.42 14.73
C SER A 450 -6.55 -16.53 14.52
N ILE A 451 -6.46 -15.77 13.42
CA ILE A 451 -5.35 -14.82 13.21
C ILE A 451 -5.40 -13.63 14.18
N SER A 452 -6.59 -13.18 14.60
CA SER A 452 -6.69 -12.20 15.70
C SER A 452 -6.14 -12.78 17.01
N ARG A 453 -6.51 -14.02 17.36
CA ARG A 453 -6.00 -14.69 18.57
C ARG A 453 -4.50 -14.96 18.51
N ASP A 454 -3.97 -15.31 17.35
CA ASP A 454 -2.54 -15.48 17.10
C ASP A 454 -1.73 -14.23 17.53
N ILE A 455 -2.11 -13.06 17.02
CA ILE A 455 -1.47 -11.78 17.33
C ILE A 455 -1.58 -11.47 18.84
N LEU A 456 -2.76 -11.68 19.43
CA LEU A 456 -3.01 -11.38 20.84
C LEU A 456 -2.29 -12.35 21.78
N ASP A 457 -2.11 -13.62 21.38
CA ASP A 457 -1.36 -14.62 22.15
C ASP A 457 0.15 -14.41 22.02
N TYR A 458 0.65 -13.97 20.85
CA TYR A 458 2.03 -13.46 20.70
C TYR A 458 2.29 -12.29 21.65
N LEU A 459 1.43 -11.26 21.63
CA LEU A 459 1.56 -10.11 22.52
C LEU A 459 1.58 -10.51 24.00
N ARG A 460 0.63 -11.36 24.44
CA ARG A 460 0.54 -11.84 25.83
C ARG A 460 1.71 -12.72 26.28
N ARG A 461 2.43 -13.35 25.35
CA ARG A 461 3.53 -14.27 25.65
C ARG A 461 4.89 -13.57 25.66
N ASP A 462 5.13 -12.70 24.69
CA ASP A 462 6.46 -12.14 24.41
C ASP A 462 6.56 -10.62 24.68
N MET A 463 5.46 -9.87 24.58
CA MET A 463 5.46 -8.39 24.59
C MET A 463 4.82 -7.74 25.82
N ILE A 464 4.34 -8.52 26.80
CA ILE A 464 3.62 -8.00 27.98
C ILE A 464 4.40 -8.24 29.27
N GLY A 465 4.64 -7.16 30.02
CA GLY A 465 5.31 -7.17 31.32
C GLY A 465 4.37 -7.50 32.50
N PRO A 466 4.94 -7.83 33.67
CA PRO A 466 4.19 -8.33 34.82
C PRO A 466 3.29 -7.29 35.50
N SER A 467 3.54 -5.99 35.29
CA SER A 467 2.76 -4.88 35.87
C SER A 467 1.64 -4.37 34.94
N GLY A 468 1.54 -4.93 33.73
CA GLY A 468 0.66 -4.45 32.66
C GLY A 468 1.36 -3.61 31.58
N GLU A 469 2.69 -3.59 31.56
CA GLU A 469 3.48 -3.02 30.45
C GLU A 469 3.11 -3.72 29.13
N ILE A 470 2.97 -2.98 28.02
CA ILE A 470 3.08 -3.57 26.67
C ILE A 470 4.25 -2.88 25.96
N PHE A 471 5.25 -3.69 25.61
CA PHE A 471 6.54 -3.25 25.06
C PHE A 471 6.44 -2.87 23.57
N SER A 472 7.40 -2.11 23.06
CA SER A 472 7.29 -1.41 21.78
C SER A 472 7.51 -2.31 20.56
N ALA A 473 8.58 -3.14 20.57
CA ALA A 473 8.96 -3.98 19.43
C ALA A 473 9.93 -5.15 19.74
N GLU A 474 9.93 -6.18 18.88
CA GLU A 474 11.06 -7.12 18.71
C GLU A 474 11.95 -6.68 17.53
N ASP A 475 13.27 -6.79 17.70
CA ASP A 475 14.33 -6.51 16.72
C ASP A 475 14.26 -7.39 15.46
N ALA A 476 14.62 -6.85 14.29
CA ALA A 476 14.84 -7.65 13.10
C ALA A 476 16.06 -8.59 13.24
N ASP A 477 17.05 -8.13 14.00
CA ASP A 477 18.36 -8.74 14.06
C ASP A 477 18.55 -9.60 15.32
N SER A 478 19.16 -10.77 15.13
CA SER A 478 19.43 -11.75 16.21
C SER A 478 20.75 -12.48 15.99
N ALA A 479 21.36 -12.99 17.07
CA ALA A 479 22.60 -13.75 17.00
C ALA A 479 22.34 -15.20 16.56
N GLU A 480 23.09 -15.70 15.58
CA GLU A 480 22.95 -17.10 15.12
C GLU A 480 23.32 -18.14 16.20
N SER A 481 24.09 -17.75 17.21
CA SER A 481 24.47 -18.56 18.37
C SER A 481 24.98 -17.66 19.51
N GLU A 482 25.04 -18.18 20.74
CA GLU A 482 25.65 -17.52 21.91
C GLU A 482 27.11 -17.07 21.70
N SER A 483 27.80 -17.65 20.70
CA SER A 483 29.18 -17.33 20.33
C SER A 483 29.32 -16.40 19.11
N ALA A 484 28.21 -15.95 18.50
CA ALA A 484 28.25 -15.09 17.33
C ALA A 484 28.61 -13.64 17.73
N THR A 485 29.66 -13.09 17.13
CA THR A 485 30.13 -11.71 17.40
C THR A 485 29.35 -10.63 16.64
N ARG A 486 28.39 -11.02 15.80
CA ARG A 486 27.46 -10.14 15.08
C ARG A 486 26.08 -10.77 15.05
N LYS A 487 25.05 -9.93 15.04
CA LYS A 487 23.69 -10.32 14.66
C LYS A 487 23.58 -10.51 13.14
N LYS A 488 22.45 -11.05 12.69
CA LYS A 488 21.97 -11.06 11.30
C LYS A 488 20.46 -10.88 11.28
N GLU A 489 19.92 -10.48 10.14
CA GLU A 489 18.47 -10.37 9.97
C GLU A 489 17.79 -11.75 10.08
N GLY A 490 16.69 -11.82 10.83
CA GLY A 490 15.79 -12.99 10.86
C GLY A 490 16.39 -14.29 11.41
N ALA A 491 17.62 -14.30 11.92
CA ALA A 491 18.34 -15.51 12.34
C ALA A 491 17.56 -16.38 13.35
N PHE A 492 16.81 -15.75 14.26
CA PHE A 492 15.88 -16.41 15.17
C PHE A 492 14.72 -17.12 14.46
N HIS A 493 14.17 -16.55 13.38
CA HIS A 493 12.94 -16.98 12.71
C HIS A 493 13.15 -18.02 11.59
N ILE A 494 14.28 -17.97 10.88
CA ILE A 494 14.54 -18.75 9.65
C ILE A 494 15.14 -20.15 9.90
N TRP A 495 15.01 -21.06 8.92
CA TRP A 495 15.38 -22.48 9.05
C TRP A 495 16.08 -23.07 7.81
N THR A 496 17.11 -23.91 8.00
CA THR A 496 17.52 -24.86 6.95
C THR A 496 16.52 -26.01 6.83
N SER A 497 16.53 -26.79 5.73
CA SER A 497 15.68 -27.99 5.65
C SER A 497 16.09 -29.04 6.70
N ALA A 498 17.39 -29.25 6.89
CA ALA A 498 17.93 -30.20 7.86
C ALA A 498 17.47 -29.94 9.31
N GLU A 499 17.46 -28.66 9.75
CA GLU A 499 16.92 -28.30 11.07
C GLU A 499 15.43 -28.68 11.21
N VAL A 500 14.65 -28.60 10.13
CA VAL A 500 13.23 -28.98 10.12
C VAL A 500 13.06 -30.51 10.06
N GLU A 501 13.89 -31.20 9.28
CA GLU A 501 13.93 -32.66 9.18
C GLU A 501 14.24 -33.30 10.56
N ASP A 502 15.29 -32.83 11.23
CA ASP A 502 15.72 -33.32 12.55
C ASP A 502 14.69 -33.04 13.66
N VAL A 503 14.08 -31.85 13.66
CA VAL A 503 13.14 -31.42 14.72
C VAL A 503 11.73 -31.98 14.51
N VAL A 504 11.22 -31.99 13.28
CA VAL A 504 9.86 -32.45 13.00
C VAL A 504 9.78 -33.97 12.91
N GLY A 505 10.80 -34.63 12.36
CA GLY A 505 10.87 -36.09 12.21
C GLY A 505 9.91 -36.62 11.16
N GLU A 506 9.09 -37.63 11.51
CA GLU A 506 8.20 -38.35 10.57
C GLU A 506 7.16 -37.49 9.82
N HIS A 507 6.94 -36.24 10.25
CA HIS A 507 6.05 -35.28 9.58
C HIS A 507 6.81 -34.21 8.77
N ALA A 508 8.14 -34.25 8.70
CA ALA A 508 8.96 -33.22 8.06
C ALA A 508 8.57 -33.00 6.59
N THR A 509 8.40 -34.05 5.80
CA THR A 509 7.97 -33.95 4.40
C THR A 509 6.65 -33.20 4.24
N LEU A 510 5.67 -33.48 5.11
CA LEU A 510 4.35 -32.80 5.10
C LEU A 510 4.50 -31.31 5.43
N PHE A 511 5.30 -30.99 6.44
CA PHE A 511 5.55 -29.62 6.89
C PHE A 511 6.32 -28.80 5.84
N MET A 512 7.35 -29.39 5.22
CA MET A 512 8.16 -28.78 4.18
C MET A 512 7.37 -28.52 2.90
N ASP A 513 6.52 -29.48 2.49
CA ASP A 513 5.58 -29.32 1.37
C ASP A 513 4.57 -28.18 1.62
N HIS A 514 4.15 -27.98 2.88
CA HIS A 514 3.18 -26.97 3.27
C HIS A 514 3.78 -25.56 3.25
N TYR A 515 4.93 -25.39 3.90
CA TYR A 515 5.62 -24.09 4.06
C TYR A 515 6.68 -23.79 2.99
N TYR A 516 6.67 -24.53 1.89
CA TYR A 516 7.54 -24.33 0.71
C TYR A 516 9.04 -24.33 1.05
N ILE A 517 9.46 -25.27 1.88
CA ILE A 517 10.84 -25.37 2.38
C ILE A 517 11.71 -26.12 1.37
N LYS A 518 12.86 -25.54 0.99
CA LYS A 518 13.82 -26.10 0.03
C LYS A 518 15.17 -26.39 0.69
N PRO A 519 15.89 -27.45 0.27
CA PRO A 519 17.29 -27.66 0.68
C PRO A 519 18.25 -26.54 0.24
N SER A 520 17.89 -25.75 -0.77
CA SER A 520 18.64 -24.58 -1.23
C SER A 520 18.39 -23.29 -0.44
N GLY A 521 17.41 -23.30 0.47
CA GLY A 521 16.69 -22.09 0.85
C GLY A 521 15.64 -21.67 -0.18
N ASN A 522 14.68 -20.83 0.21
CA ASN A 522 13.49 -20.49 -0.58
C ASN A 522 13.29 -19.00 -0.91
N CYS A 523 14.24 -18.13 -0.55
CA CYS A 523 14.25 -16.70 -0.89
C CYS A 523 14.52 -16.41 -2.38
N ASP A 524 14.24 -17.36 -3.27
CA ASP A 524 14.34 -17.26 -4.74
C ASP A 524 13.02 -16.81 -5.40
N LEU A 525 11.98 -16.53 -4.61
CA LEU A 525 10.65 -16.16 -5.12
C LEU A 525 10.57 -14.74 -5.73
N SER A 526 11.40 -13.80 -5.28
CA SER A 526 11.55 -12.49 -5.94
C SER A 526 13.01 -12.07 -6.02
N ARG A 527 13.29 -11.08 -6.88
CA ARG A 527 14.62 -10.48 -7.07
C ARG A 527 15.01 -9.51 -5.95
N MET A 528 14.10 -9.22 -5.04
CA MET A 528 14.30 -8.33 -3.89
C MET A 528 14.44 -9.09 -2.56
N SER A 529 14.23 -10.42 -2.55
CA SER A 529 14.09 -11.23 -1.34
C SER A 529 15.38 -11.53 -0.56
N ASP A 530 16.57 -11.30 -1.13
CA ASP A 530 17.85 -11.42 -0.40
C ASP A 530 18.95 -10.55 -1.04
N PRO A 531 18.95 -9.21 -0.81
CA PRO A 531 19.91 -8.31 -1.44
C PRO A 531 21.33 -8.38 -0.84
N HIS A 532 21.47 -8.91 0.38
CA HIS A 532 22.75 -9.04 1.10
C HIS A 532 23.33 -10.47 1.09
N ASN A 533 22.60 -11.46 0.57
CA ASN A 533 22.95 -12.89 0.60
C ASN A 533 23.05 -13.42 2.05
N GLU A 534 22.14 -13.00 2.94
CA GLU A 534 22.08 -13.50 4.33
C GLU A 534 21.25 -14.80 4.45
N PHE A 535 20.24 -14.98 3.60
CA PHE A 535 19.27 -16.08 3.70
C PHE A 535 19.67 -17.31 2.87
N LYS A 536 20.90 -17.37 2.36
CA LYS A 536 21.42 -18.48 1.54
C LYS A 536 21.35 -19.82 2.29
N GLY A 537 20.57 -20.78 1.77
CA GLY A 537 20.33 -22.07 2.41
C GLY A 537 19.27 -22.04 3.52
N LYS A 538 18.71 -20.88 3.84
CA LYS A 538 17.66 -20.67 4.83
C LYS A 538 16.30 -20.47 4.15
N ASN A 539 15.25 -20.76 4.90
CA ASN A 539 13.87 -20.72 4.45
C ASN A 539 13.06 -19.81 5.36
N VAL A 540 12.29 -18.91 4.75
CA VAL A 540 11.19 -18.19 5.38
C VAL A 540 9.91 -18.96 5.06
N LEU A 541 9.12 -19.30 6.08
CA LEU A 541 7.95 -20.17 5.93
C LEU A 541 6.83 -19.44 5.17
N ILE A 542 6.24 -20.08 4.16
CA ILE A 542 5.15 -19.49 3.36
C ILE A 542 4.16 -20.55 2.85
N GLU A 543 2.87 -20.35 3.09
CA GLU A 543 1.81 -21.22 2.57
C GLU A 543 1.53 -20.92 1.09
N ARG A 544 2.11 -21.72 0.18
CA ARG A 544 1.90 -21.56 -1.27
C ARG A 544 0.65 -22.24 -1.83
N ASN A 545 -0.03 -23.06 -1.04
CA ASN A 545 -1.24 -23.81 -1.40
C ASN A 545 -2.26 -23.75 -0.25
N SER A 546 -3.55 -23.95 -0.52
CA SER A 546 -4.53 -24.03 0.57
C SER A 546 -4.34 -25.30 1.41
N THR A 547 -4.57 -25.19 2.71
CA THR A 547 -4.53 -26.32 3.65
C THR A 547 -5.42 -27.48 3.21
N SER A 548 -6.59 -27.19 2.61
CA SER A 548 -7.49 -28.19 2.04
C SER A 548 -6.87 -28.96 0.87
N ALA A 549 -6.21 -28.27 -0.07
CA ALA A 549 -5.55 -28.92 -1.21
C ALA A 549 -4.37 -29.80 -0.75
N MET A 550 -3.63 -29.34 0.25
CA MET A 550 -2.52 -30.12 0.84
C MET A 550 -3.00 -31.34 1.65
N ALA A 551 -4.12 -31.21 2.37
CA ALA A 551 -4.75 -32.32 3.07
C ALA A 551 -5.29 -33.39 2.08
N SER A 552 -5.97 -32.95 1.01
CA SER A 552 -6.44 -33.84 -0.07
C SER A 552 -5.31 -34.49 -0.86
N LYS A 553 -4.14 -33.84 -1.02
CA LYS A 553 -2.95 -34.44 -1.64
C LYS A 553 -2.48 -35.71 -0.92
N LEU A 554 -2.75 -35.84 0.39
CA LEU A 554 -2.32 -36.93 1.24
C LEU A 554 -3.46 -37.88 1.68
N ASP A 555 -4.69 -37.64 1.22
CA ASP A 555 -5.92 -38.33 1.66
C ASP A 555 -6.14 -38.26 3.19
N ILE A 556 -5.86 -37.09 3.78
CA ILE A 556 -6.04 -36.81 5.22
C ILE A 556 -7.16 -35.78 5.40
N PRO A 557 -8.09 -35.96 6.37
CA PRO A 557 -9.06 -34.92 6.72
C PRO A 557 -8.39 -33.62 7.19
N THR A 558 -8.87 -32.46 6.73
CA THR A 558 -8.25 -31.14 6.98
C THR A 558 -7.98 -30.86 8.45
N GLU A 559 -8.88 -31.26 9.37
CA GLU A 559 -8.70 -31.11 10.81
C GLU A 559 -7.50 -31.90 11.34
N LYS A 560 -7.34 -33.15 10.91
CA LYS A 560 -6.20 -34.00 11.30
C LYS A 560 -4.89 -33.51 10.68
N TYR A 561 -4.95 -32.92 9.48
CA TYR A 561 -3.81 -32.28 8.84
C TYR A 561 -3.37 -31.01 9.61
N LEU A 562 -4.33 -30.19 10.06
CA LEU A 562 -4.09 -29.03 10.93
C LEU A 562 -3.53 -29.43 12.32
N ASP A 563 -4.00 -30.52 12.91
CA ASP A 563 -3.45 -31.07 14.16
C ASP A 563 -1.98 -31.46 14.01
N VAL A 564 -1.64 -32.16 12.92
CA VAL A 564 -0.26 -32.52 12.60
C VAL A 564 0.61 -31.27 12.42
N LEU A 565 0.13 -30.26 11.68
CA LEU A 565 0.85 -28.99 11.54
C LEU A 565 1.05 -28.28 12.90
N GLY A 566 0.03 -28.22 13.75
CA GLY A 566 0.13 -27.65 15.10
C GLY A 566 1.21 -28.32 15.94
N ILE A 567 1.28 -29.65 15.91
CA ILE A 567 2.35 -30.43 16.58
C ILE A 567 3.73 -30.09 15.99
N CYS A 568 3.85 -29.99 14.67
CA CYS A 568 5.12 -29.63 14.02
C CYS A 568 5.59 -28.21 14.40
N ARG A 569 4.66 -27.24 14.41
CA ARG A 569 4.93 -25.86 14.81
C ARG A 569 5.34 -25.76 16.29
N GLN A 570 4.70 -26.53 17.18
CA GLN A 570 5.09 -26.61 18.59
C GLN A 570 6.51 -27.14 18.75
N LYS A 571 6.88 -28.25 18.09
CA LYS A 571 8.26 -28.79 18.15
C LYS A 571 9.30 -27.75 17.70
N LEU A 572 9.01 -27.02 16.62
CA LEU A 572 9.88 -25.97 16.10
C LEU A 572 9.95 -24.78 17.05
N PHE A 573 8.84 -24.37 17.67
CA PHE A 573 8.83 -23.35 18.71
C PHE A 573 9.67 -23.75 19.93
N ASP A 574 9.50 -24.98 20.44
CA ASP A 574 10.24 -25.52 21.58
C ASP A 574 11.76 -25.54 21.34
N VAL A 575 12.21 -25.59 20.09
CA VAL A 575 13.62 -25.45 19.68
C VAL A 575 13.98 -23.97 19.48
N ARG A 576 13.11 -23.18 18.84
CA ARG A 576 13.33 -21.75 18.59
C ARG A 576 13.48 -20.94 19.87
N SER A 577 12.70 -21.25 20.90
CA SER A 577 12.79 -20.61 22.24
C SER A 577 14.12 -20.86 22.97
N LYS A 578 15.05 -21.64 22.38
CA LYS A 578 16.42 -21.87 22.88
C LYS A 578 17.50 -21.22 21.99
N ARG A 579 17.12 -20.56 20.89
CA ARG A 579 18.00 -19.69 20.10
C ARG A 579 18.12 -18.33 20.83
N PRO A 580 19.22 -17.57 20.64
CA PRO A 580 19.26 -16.16 21.07
C PRO A 580 18.07 -15.41 20.47
N ARG A 581 17.22 -14.82 21.31
CA ARG A 581 16.09 -14.01 20.83
C ARG A 581 16.59 -12.71 20.18
N PRO A 582 15.80 -12.09 19.30
CA PRO A 582 16.00 -10.69 18.94
C PRO A 582 15.91 -9.80 20.20
N HIS A 583 16.45 -8.59 20.13
CA HIS A 583 16.32 -7.65 21.23
C HIS A 583 14.85 -7.21 21.39
N LEU A 584 14.35 -7.24 22.63
CA LEU A 584 13.06 -6.67 23.00
C LEU A 584 13.28 -5.20 23.39
N ASP A 585 12.69 -4.27 22.67
CA ASP A 585 12.65 -2.86 23.07
C ASP A 585 11.55 -2.70 24.14
N ASP A 586 11.99 -2.62 25.40
CA ASP A 586 11.14 -2.60 26.58
C ASP A 586 10.54 -1.21 26.90
N LYS A 587 10.56 -0.26 25.95
CA LYS A 587 9.80 1.00 26.08
C LYS A 587 8.30 0.73 26.05
N VAL A 588 7.54 1.33 26.97
CA VAL A 588 6.07 1.39 26.91
C VAL A 588 5.67 2.76 26.35
N ILE A 589 5.26 2.81 25.08
CA ILE A 589 4.86 4.04 24.37
C ILE A 589 3.33 4.20 24.45
N VAL A 590 2.84 5.38 24.85
CA VAL A 590 1.40 5.58 25.16
C VAL A 590 0.53 5.40 23.93
N SER A 591 0.86 6.04 22.80
CA SER A 591 0.10 5.94 21.55
C SER A 591 -0.08 4.48 21.09
N TRP A 592 1.01 3.71 21.02
CA TRP A 592 1.01 2.32 20.57
C TRP A 592 0.28 1.39 21.54
N ASN A 593 0.40 1.66 22.85
CA ASN A 593 -0.40 0.96 23.86
C ASN A 593 -1.90 1.26 23.70
N GLY A 594 -2.30 2.50 23.36
CA GLY A 594 -3.69 2.86 23.06
C GLY A 594 -4.29 2.00 21.94
N LEU A 595 -3.52 1.80 20.86
CA LEU A 595 -3.90 0.91 19.75
C LEU A 595 -4.02 -0.56 20.18
N ALA A 596 -3.17 -1.06 21.07
CA ALA A 596 -3.24 -2.43 21.58
C ALA A 596 -4.37 -2.65 22.61
N ILE A 597 -4.61 -1.66 23.48
CA ILE A 597 -5.70 -1.63 24.46
C ILE A 597 -7.05 -1.75 23.74
N SER A 598 -7.23 -1.00 22.64
CA SER A 598 -8.37 -1.13 21.73
C SER A 598 -8.60 -2.58 21.30
N SER A 599 -7.57 -3.24 20.78
CA SER A 599 -7.66 -4.62 20.26
C SER A 599 -8.01 -5.64 21.35
N PHE A 600 -7.38 -5.54 22.53
CA PHE A 600 -7.68 -6.40 23.68
C PHE A 600 -9.10 -6.17 24.23
N ALA A 601 -9.55 -4.91 24.32
CA ALA A 601 -10.92 -4.58 24.73
C ALA A 601 -11.96 -5.13 23.75
N ARG A 602 -11.77 -4.90 22.44
CA ARG A 602 -12.65 -5.38 21.36
C ARG A 602 -12.71 -6.91 21.28
N ALA A 603 -11.55 -7.57 21.35
CA ALA A 603 -11.44 -9.04 21.37
C ALA A 603 -12.29 -9.68 22.48
N SER A 604 -12.39 -9.02 23.65
CA SER A 604 -13.10 -9.53 24.83
C SER A 604 -14.60 -9.81 24.64
N LYS A 605 -15.24 -9.20 23.61
CA LYS A 605 -16.62 -9.51 23.20
C LYS A 605 -16.70 -10.08 21.79
N ILE A 606 -15.91 -9.58 20.84
CA ILE A 606 -16.01 -10.02 19.44
C ILE A 606 -15.73 -11.53 19.33
N LEU A 607 -14.71 -12.04 20.02
CA LEU A 607 -14.37 -13.46 20.03
C LEU A 607 -15.36 -14.34 20.82
N LYS A 608 -16.37 -13.75 21.49
CA LYS A 608 -17.52 -14.52 22.01
C LYS A 608 -18.54 -14.90 20.93
N GLY A 609 -18.39 -14.39 19.71
CA GLY A 609 -19.15 -14.79 18.54
C GLY A 609 -18.56 -15.99 17.78
N GLU A 610 -17.48 -16.60 18.27
CA GLU A 610 -16.92 -17.84 17.71
C GLU A 610 -17.88 -19.03 17.92
N PRO A 611 -17.96 -19.98 16.97
CA PRO A 611 -18.73 -21.21 17.16
C PRO A 611 -18.31 -21.98 18.42
N GLU A 612 -19.28 -22.55 19.14
CA GLU A 612 -18.98 -23.42 20.28
C GLU A 612 -18.17 -24.64 19.82
N GLY A 613 -17.10 -24.96 20.56
CA GLY A 613 -16.17 -26.02 20.17
C GLY A 613 -15.16 -25.63 19.09
N THR A 614 -15.03 -24.35 18.72
CA THR A 614 -13.95 -23.87 17.83
C THR A 614 -12.60 -24.36 18.33
N LYS A 615 -11.89 -25.10 17.48
CA LYS A 615 -10.60 -25.73 17.78
C LYS A 615 -9.46 -24.87 17.27
N PHE A 616 -8.49 -24.61 18.13
CA PHE A 616 -7.26 -23.91 17.77
C PHE A 616 -6.09 -24.89 17.67
N ASN A 617 -5.15 -24.58 16.79
CA ASN A 617 -3.89 -25.30 16.65
C ASN A 617 -2.75 -24.28 16.81
N PHE A 618 -1.74 -24.63 17.62
CA PHE A 618 -0.54 -23.83 17.84
C PHE A 618 0.03 -23.25 16.52
N PRO A 619 0.48 -21.97 16.43
CA PRO A 619 0.78 -21.02 17.51
C PRO A 619 -0.41 -20.50 18.34
N VAL A 620 -1.64 -20.55 17.81
CA VAL A 620 -2.83 -20.14 18.57
C VAL A 620 -3.07 -21.09 19.75
N VAL A 621 -2.98 -20.57 20.97
CA VAL A 621 -3.32 -21.29 22.21
C VAL A 621 -4.77 -20.99 22.59
N GLY A 622 -5.19 -19.74 22.41
CA GLY A 622 -6.47 -19.21 22.81
C GLY A 622 -6.59 -19.01 24.32
N CYS A 623 -7.44 -18.08 24.71
CA CYS A 623 -7.84 -17.90 26.10
C CYS A 623 -9.32 -17.52 26.21
N ASN A 624 -9.85 -17.46 27.44
CA ASN A 624 -11.18 -16.95 27.68
C ASN A 624 -11.23 -15.47 27.28
N PRO A 625 -12.22 -15.00 26.50
CA PRO A 625 -12.28 -13.59 26.11
C PRO A 625 -12.32 -12.60 27.29
N LYS A 626 -12.68 -13.00 28.50
CA LYS A 626 -12.54 -12.15 29.71
C LYS A 626 -11.08 -11.74 29.97
N GLU A 627 -10.13 -12.64 29.73
CA GLU A 627 -8.70 -12.38 29.98
C GLU A 627 -8.14 -11.26 29.08
N TYR A 628 -8.69 -11.07 27.87
CA TYR A 628 -8.31 -9.95 27.00
C TYR A 628 -8.76 -8.60 27.59
N MET A 629 -9.92 -8.52 28.25
CA MET A 629 -10.33 -7.31 28.99
C MET A 629 -9.37 -7.05 30.17
N GLU A 630 -9.02 -8.09 30.94
CA GLU A 630 -8.08 -7.97 32.07
C GLU A 630 -6.66 -7.53 31.65
N VAL A 631 -6.26 -7.75 30.39
CA VAL A 631 -5.03 -7.21 29.81
C VAL A 631 -5.20 -5.72 29.48
N ALA A 632 -6.26 -5.35 28.77
CA ALA A 632 -6.53 -3.96 28.40
C ALA A 632 -6.65 -3.04 29.64
N GLU A 633 -7.37 -3.48 30.68
CA GLU A 633 -7.54 -2.73 31.93
C GLU A 633 -6.22 -2.55 32.68
N LYS A 634 -5.31 -3.56 32.65
CA LYS A 634 -3.99 -3.47 33.27
C LYS A 634 -3.07 -2.49 32.54
N ALA A 635 -3.07 -2.49 31.20
CA ALA A 635 -2.26 -1.57 30.41
C ALA A 635 -2.73 -0.12 30.58
N ALA A 636 -4.04 0.14 30.52
CA ALA A 636 -4.59 1.47 30.83
C ALA A 636 -4.28 1.90 32.29
N SER A 637 -4.34 0.96 33.25
CA SER A 637 -3.96 1.20 34.65
C SER A 637 -2.45 1.38 34.86
N PHE A 638 -1.60 0.87 33.97
CA PHE A 638 -0.15 1.12 33.99
C PHE A 638 0.12 2.56 33.55
N ILE A 639 -0.41 2.95 32.39
CA ILE A 639 -0.28 4.31 31.84
C ILE A 639 -0.81 5.35 32.83
N ARG A 640 -2.00 5.14 33.42
CA ARG A 640 -2.58 6.10 34.39
C ARG A 640 -1.77 6.27 35.68
N ARG A 641 -0.91 5.31 36.03
CA ARG A 641 -0.05 5.35 37.23
C ARG A 641 1.35 5.88 36.97
N GLN A 642 1.92 5.56 35.80
CA GLN A 642 3.32 5.84 35.48
C GLN A 642 3.50 7.01 34.51
N LEU A 643 2.54 7.23 33.61
CA LEU A 643 2.68 8.15 32.47
C LEU A 643 1.65 9.29 32.45
N TYR A 644 0.66 9.29 33.36
CA TYR A 644 -0.23 10.42 33.58
C TYR A 644 0.10 11.16 34.89
N ASN A 645 0.63 12.37 34.79
CA ASN A 645 0.93 13.21 35.94
C ASN A 645 -0.33 13.95 36.41
N GLN A 646 -0.88 13.56 37.57
CA GLN A 646 -2.10 14.13 38.14
C GLN A 646 -1.97 15.61 38.56
N GLN A 647 -0.76 16.11 38.84
CA GLN A 647 -0.54 17.50 39.26
C GLN A 647 -0.52 18.46 38.06
N THR A 648 0.11 18.06 36.95
CA THR A 648 0.19 18.85 35.72
C THR A 648 -0.94 18.53 34.73
N ARG A 649 -1.72 17.47 34.98
CA ARG A 649 -2.74 16.91 34.08
C ARG A 649 -2.19 16.61 32.68
N ARG A 650 -0.94 16.14 32.58
CA ARG A 650 -0.27 15.83 31.31
C ARG A 650 0.22 14.39 31.24
N LEU A 651 0.18 13.83 30.03
CA LEU A 651 0.87 12.59 29.66
C LEU A 651 2.36 12.83 29.42
N GLN A 652 3.17 11.80 29.66
CA GLN A 652 4.54 11.64 29.16
C GLN A 652 4.54 10.55 28.06
N HIS A 653 5.39 10.68 27.05
CA HIS A 653 5.29 9.86 25.82
C HIS A 653 5.56 8.37 26.05
N SER A 654 6.61 8.05 26.82
CA SER A 654 7.12 6.69 26.99
C SER A 654 7.62 6.42 28.41
N PHE A 655 7.62 5.16 28.82
CA PHE A 655 8.23 4.67 30.06
C PHE A 655 9.32 3.63 29.76
N ARG A 656 10.51 3.80 30.35
CA ARG A 656 11.54 2.77 30.47
C ARG A 656 12.45 3.05 31.65
N ASN A 657 12.42 2.19 32.68
CA ASN A 657 13.06 2.42 34.00
C ASN A 657 12.62 3.72 34.70
N GLY A 658 11.50 4.30 34.27
CA GLY A 658 11.00 5.62 34.67
C GLY A 658 10.30 6.31 33.49
N PRO A 659 9.51 7.36 33.71
CA PRO A 659 8.90 8.15 32.65
C PRO A 659 9.95 8.96 31.88
N ALA A 660 9.82 9.03 30.55
CA ALA A 660 10.77 9.74 29.70
C ALA A 660 10.69 11.27 29.83
N LYS A 661 11.74 11.95 29.36
CA LYS A 661 11.84 13.43 29.31
C LYS A 661 10.85 14.04 28.30
N ALA A 662 10.35 13.27 27.33
CA ALA A 662 9.45 13.74 26.29
C ALA A 662 8.01 13.94 26.81
N PRO A 663 7.36 15.08 26.53
CA PRO A 663 5.93 15.26 26.79
C PRO A 663 5.11 14.35 25.88
N GLY A 664 3.90 13.98 26.30
CA GLY A 664 2.97 13.29 25.40
C GLY A 664 2.64 14.14 24.17
N PHE A 665 2.62 13.51 23.00
CA PHE A 665 2.29 14.11 21.70
C PHE A 665 0.81 13.87 21.35
N LEU A 666 0.31 14.50 20.29
CA LEU A 666 -1.10 14.35 19.86
C LEU A 666 -1.52 12.87 19.74
N ASP A 667 -0.65 12.04 19.18
CA ASP A 667 -0.90 10.61 18.93
C ASP A 667 -1.08 9.82 20.23
N ASP A 668 -0.42 10.21 21.32
CA ASP A 668 -0.55 9.59 22.64
C ASP A 668 -1.94 9.82 23.22
N TYR A 669 -2.43 11.06 23.18
CA TYR A 669 -3.79 11.39 23.61
C TYR A 669 -4.81 10.72 22.69
N ALA A 670 -4.70 10.91 21.38
CA ALA A 670 -5.69 10.44 20.41
C ALA A 670 -5.85 8.92 20.45
N PHE A 671 -4.75 8.14 20.49
CA PHE A 671 -4.86 6.69 20.45
C PHE A 671 -5.23 6.10 21.82
N LEU A 672 -4.77 6.70 22.93
CA LEU A 672 -5.20 6.30 24.27
C LEU A 672 -6.69 6.58 24.49
N ILE A 673 -7.20 7.75 24.11
CA ILE A 673 -8.64 8.08 24.17
C ILE A 673 -9.45 7.04 23.38
N SER A 674 -9.02 6.66 22.17
CA SER A 674 -9.70 5.60 21.40
C SER A 674 -9.69 4.25 22.12
N GLY A 675 -8.57 3.85 22.73
CA GLY A 675 -8.48 2.63 23.53
C GLY A 675 -9.32 2.67 24.82
N LEU A 676 -9.46 3.84 25.45
CA LEU A 676 -10.31 4.07 26.63
C LEU A 676 -11.80 4.04 26.29
N LEU A 677 -12.19 4.58 25.13
CA LEU A 677 -13.55 4.48 24.59
C LEU A 677 -13.91 3.02 24.26
N ASP A 678 -12.97 2.24 23.72
CA ASP A 678 -13.16 0.80 23.52
C ASP A 678 -13.25 0.04 24.86
N LEU A 679 -12.40 0.38 25.85
CA LEU A 679 -12.51 -0.13 27.21
C LEU A 679 -13.87 0.20 27.86
N TYR A 680 -14.48 1.34 27.54
CA TYR A 680 -15.82 1.67 27.98
C TYR A 680 -16.90 0.89 27.21
N GLU A 681 -16.94 0.97 25.88
CA GLU A 681 -17.96 0.30 25.04
C GLU A 681 -17.97 -1.22 25.19
N PHE A 682 -16.78 -1.83 25.40
CA PHE A 682 -16.63 -3.26 25.59
C PHE A 682 -16.51 -3.65 27.07
N GLY A 683 -15.96 -2.84 27.98
CA GLY A 683 -15.90 -3.16 29.41
C GLY A 683 -17.20 -2.86 30.16
N GLY A 684 -17.73 -1.65 29.96
CA GLY A 684 -18.87 -1.05 30.67
C GLY A 684 -18.48 -0.18 31.88
N ALA A 685 -17.19 -0.05 32.21
CA ALA A 685 -16.74 0.73 33.35
C ALA A 685 -16.68 2.23 33.02
N ILE A 686 -17.62 3.01 33.54
CA ILE A 686 -17.78 4.47 33.32
C ILE A 686 -16.49 5.26 33.60
N PHE A 687 -15.67 4.79 34.55
CA PHE A 687 -14.35 5.36 34.86
C PHE A 687 -13.45 5.55 33.62
N TRP A 688 -13.47 4.63 32.65
CA TRP A 688 -12.68 4.75 31.43
C TRP A 688 -13.21 5.84 30.50
N LEU A 689 -14.52 6.02 30.41
CA LEU A 689 -15.15 7.15 29.69
C LEU A 689 -14.83 8.49 30.36
N ALA A 690 -14.90 8.55 31.68
CA ALA A 690 -14.57 9.76 32.44
C ALA A 690 -13.12 10.21 32.21
N TRP A 691 -12.16 9.26 32.18
CA TRP A 691 -10.76 9.57 31.87
C TRP A 691 -10.53 9.86 30.37
N ALA A 692 -11.29 9.26 29.46
CA ALA A 692 -11.28 9.62 28.04
C ALA A 692 -11.75 11.07 27.79
N ILE A 693 -12.81 11.50 28.49
CA ILE A 693 -13.29 12.90 28.48
C ILE A 693 -12.23 13.84 29.07
N GLU A 694 -11.64 13.47 30.23
CA GLU A 694 -10.57 14.26 30.85
C GLU A 694 -9.39 14.48 29.87
N LEU A 695 -8.95 13.43 29.19
CA LEU A 695 -7.87 13.48 28.20
C LEU A 695 -8.26 14.23 26.92
N GLN A 696 -9.50 14.16 26.45
CA GLN A 696 -9.96 14.96 25.30
C GLN A 696 -9.98 16.45 25.64
N ASP A 697 -10.46 16.82 26.83
CA ASP A 697 -10.47 18.21 27.28
C ASP A 697 -9.02 18.77 27.40
N ILE A 698 -8.04 17.92 27.78
CA ILE A 698 -6.60 18.27 27.77
C ILE A 698 -6.03 18.32 26.33
N GLN A 699 -6.45 17.44 25.43
CA GLN A 699 -6.02 17.44 24.04
C GLN A 699 -6.46 18.73 23.32
N ASP A 700 -7.67 19.20 23.62
CA ASP A 700 -8.25 20.46 23.16
C ASP A 700 -7.58 21.69 23.81
N GLU A 701 -6.90 21.53 24.95
CA GLU A 701 -6.07 22.58 25.57
C GLU A 701 -4.69 22.70 24.90
N LEU A 702 -4.01 21.57 24.66
CA LEU A 702 -2.60 21.54 24.25
C LEU A 702 -2.38 21.62 22.73
N PHE A 703 -3.26 21.02 21.92
CA PHE A 703 -2.98 20.76 20.50
C PHE A 703 -3.94 21.42 19.53
N LEU A 704 -5.17 21.76 19.93
CA LEU A 704 -6.20 22.31 19.05
C LEU A 704 -5.83 23.73 18.59
N ASP A 705 -5.72 23.92 17.28
CA ASP A 705 -5.68 25.25 16.67
C ASP A 705 -7.09 25.85 16.70
N ARG A 706 -7.29 26.84 17.57
CA ARG A 706 -8.58 27.50 17.77
C ARG A 706 -8.90 28.53 16.68
N GLU A 707 -7.92 28.96 15.91
CA GLU A 707 -8.10 29.92 14.80
C GLU A 707 -8.16 29.19 13.45
N GLY A 708 -7.20 28.31 13.16
CA GLY A 708 -7.09 27.59 11.89
C GLY A 708 -7.67 26.18 11.89
N GLY A 709 -8.17 25.66 13.01
CA GLY A 709 -8.82 24.35 13.14
C GLY A 709 -7.86 23.14 13.17
N GLY A 710 -8.35 21.99 13.67
CA GLY A 710 -7.57 20.75 13.76
C GLY A 710 -6.44 20.79 14.79
N TYR A 711 -5.72 19.68 14.96
CA TYR A 711 -4.72 19.52 16.01
C TYR A 711 -3.28 19.53 15.47
N PHE A 712 -2.39 20.27 16.12
CA PHE A 712 -0.95 20.18 15.92
C PHE A 712 -0.37 18.91 16.56
N ASN A 713 0.70 18.34 15.99
CA ASN A 713 1.38 17.16 16.54
C ASN A 713 2.06 17.39 17.91
N THR A 714 2.48 18.62 18.22
CA THR A 714 3.16 18.98 19.49
C THR A 714 2.49 20.17 20.19
N PRO A 715 2.72 20.38 21.50
CA PRO A 715 2.25 21.57 22.22
C PRO A 715 2.93 22.89 21.79
N GLY A 716 4.07 22.81 21.09
CA GLY A 716 4.86 23.99 20.68
C GLY A 716 5.81 24.55 21.74
N GLU A 717 6.02 23.83 22.85
CA GLU A 717 6.84 24.28 23.99
C GLU A 717 8.36 24.06 23.80
N ASP A 718 8.79 23.17 22.88
CA ASP A 718 10.21 22.93 22.58
C ASP A 718 10.66 23.80 21.38
N PRO A 719 11.51 24.83 21.59
CA PRO A 719 11.96 25.73 20.53
C PRO A 719 12.97 25.10 19.55
N SER A 720 13.42 23.86 19.79
CA SER A 720 14.25 23.11 18.84
C SER A 720 13.45 22.45 17.71
N VAL A 721 12.14 22.30 17.88
CA VAL A 721 11.23 21.73 16.88
C VAL A 721 10.75 22.84 15.94
N LEU A 722 11.47 23.01 14.81
CA LEU A 722 11.31 24.16 13.91
C LEU A 722 9.91 24.33 13.27
N LEU A 723 9.08 23.28 13.25
CA LEU A 723 7.74 23.30 12.66
C LEU A 723 6.75 22.52 13.54
N ARG A 724 5.61 23.12 13.87
CA ARG A 724 4.40 22.39 14.32
C ARG A 724 3.60 22.01 13.10
N VAL A 725 3.14 20.77 13.01
CA VAL A 725 2.42 20.26 11.82
C VAL A 725 1.06 19.69 12.20
N LYS A 726 0.04 19.99 11.39
CA LYS A 726 -1.27 19.33 11.47
C LYS A 726 -1.21 18.08 10.61
N GLU A 727 -0.68 17.00 11.18
CA GLU A 727 -0.44 15.76 10.44
C GLU A 727 -1.74 15.17 9.91
N ASP A 728 -1.77 14.89 8.62
CA ASP A 728 -2.94 14.50 7.84
C ASP A 728 -2.81 13.10 7.22
N HIS A 729 -1.64 12.48 7.35
CA HIS A 729 -1.29 11.27 6.60
C HIS A 729 -1.47 10.01 7.44
N ASP A 730 -2.38 9.14 7.02
CA ASP A 730 -2.53 7.78 7.55
C ASP A 730 -1.51 6.85 6.87
N GLY A 731 -0.40 6.57 7.55
CA GLY A 731 0.73 5.78 7.06
C GLY A 731 0.71 4.34 7.56
N ALA A 732 1.83 3.91 8.19
CA ALA A 732 1.87 2.67 8.98
C ALA A 732 1.18 2.87 10.34
N GLU A 733 1.41 4.04 10.94
CA GLU A 733 0.63 4.60 12.05
C GLU A 733 -0.47 5.50 11.44
N PRO A 734 -1.71 5.52 11.99
CA PRO A 734 -2.75 6.46 11.56
C PRO A 734 -2.41 7.88 12.06
N SER A 735 -2.95 8.95 11.46
CA SER A 735 -2.64 10.30 11.96
C SER A 735 -3.38 10.60 13.28
N GLY A 736 -2.75 11.37 14.17
CA GLY A 736 -3.38 11.87 15.40
C GLY A 736 -4.66 12.66 15.13
N ASN A 737 -4.73 13.44 14.03
CA ASN A 737 -5.96 14.10 13.60
C ASN A 737 -7.05 13.09 13.20
N SER A 738 -6.70 12.10 12.37
CA SER A 738 -7.60 11.03 11.92
C SER A 738 -8.24 10.26 13.08
N VAL A 739 -7.51 10.01 14.17
CA VAL A 739 -8.07 9.33 15.35
C VAL A 739 -8.81 10.31 16.26
N SER A 740 -8.31 11.53 16.45
CA SER A 740 -9.00 12.58 17.22
C SER A 740 -10.42 12.82 16.74
N VAL A 741 -10.63 12.90 15.43
CA VAL A 741 -11.97 13.13 14.89
C VAL A 741 -12.91 11.91 15.05
N ILE A 742 -12.38 10.69 15.14
CA ILE A 742 -13.19 9.51 15.54
C ILE A 742 -13.60 9.65 17.01
N ASN A 743 -12.67 10.04 17.88
CA ASN A 743 -12.93 10.21 19.31
C ASN A 743 -13.99 11.29 19.56
N LEU A 744 -13.88 12.46 18.92
CA LEU A 744 -14.86 13.54 19.02
C LEU A 744 -16.26 13.09 18.60
N VAL A 745 -16.41 12.40 17.46
CA VAL A 745 -17.72 11.89 16.99
C VAL A 745 -18.30 10.83 17.93
N ARG A 746 -17.46 9.96 18.51
CA ARG A 746 -17.91 8.99 19.54
C ARG A 746 -18.35 9.70 20.82
N LEU A 747 -17.52 10.58 21.37
CA LEU A 747 -17.82 11.37 22.57
C LEU A 747 -19.09 12.22 22.40
N ALA A 748 -19.29 12.84 21.24
CA ALA A 748 -20.49 13.62 20.88
C ALA A 748 -21.81 12.81 20.83
N SER A 749 -21.75 11.48 20.97
CA SER A 749 -22.91 10.59 21.14
C SER A 749 -23.02 9.96 22.54
N MET A 750 -21.97 10.07 23.36
CA MET A 750 -21.90 9.56 24.73
C MET A 750 -22.15 10.65 25.78
N VAL A 751 -21.98 11.93 25.44
CA VAL A 751 -22.27 13.08 26.31
C VAL A 751 -23.45 13.89 25.78
N SER A 752 -23.98 14.80 26.60
CA SER A 752 -25.13 15.66 26.27
C SER A 752 -24.85 17.14 26.51
N GLY A 753 -25.75 18.01 26.05
CA GLY A 753 -25.64 19.46 26.17
C GLY A 753 -24.45 20.05 25.41
N SER A 754 -23.97 21.22 25.85
CA SER A 754 -22.95 22.00 25.16
C SER A 754 -21.63 21.25 24.89
N ARG A 755 -21.27 20.24 25.70
CA ARG A 755 -20.08 19.40 25.44
C ARG A 755 -20.28 18.49 24.21
N SER A 756 -21.49 17.98 23.97
CA SER A 756 -21.82 17.24 22.73
C SER A 756 -21.62 18.14 21.53
N ASP A 757 -22.14 19.37 21.62
CA ASP A 757 -22.16 20.31 20.52
C ASP A 757 -20.75 20.83 20.21
N GLN A 758 -19.95 21.16 21.24
CA GLN A 758 -18.53 21.47 21.11
C GLN A 758 -17.74 20.35 20.42
N TYR A 759 -17.95 19.08 20.79
CA TYR A 759 -17.25 17.97 20.13
C TYR A 759 -17.67 17.80 18.66
N ARG A 760 -18.92 18.13 18.30
CA ARG A 760 -19.38 18.15 16.89
C ARG A 760 -18.75 19.30 16.11
N GLU A 761 -18.73 20.49 16.69
CA GLU A 761 -18.12 21.68 16.08
C GLU A 761 -16.61 21.49 15.87
N ASN A 762 -15.89 20.95 16.86
CA ASN A 762 -14.47 20.60 16.72
C ASN A 762 -14.23 19.54 15.64
N ALA A 763 -15.13 18.56 15.50
CA ALA A 763 -15.05 17.54 14.45
C ALA A 763 -15.32 18.13 13.05
N GLU A 764 -16.40 18.89 12.88
CA GLU A 764 -16.70 19.57 11.61
C GLU A 764 -15.57 20.52 11.18
N HIS A 765 -15.03 21.30 12.11
CA HIS A 765 -13.96 22.26 11.83
C HIS A 765 -12.65 21.55 11.45
N LEU A 766 -12.23 20.51 12.19
CA LEU A 766 -11.05 19.69 11.85
C LEU A 766 -11.15 19.13 10.43
N LEU A 767 -12.32 18.60 10.06
CA LEU A 767 -12.52 18.00 8.74
C LEU A 767 -12.46 19.05 7.62
N ALA A 768 -12.91 20.29 7.90
CA ALA A 768 -12.82 21.42 6.98
C ALA A 768 -11.39 21.92 6.75
N VAL A 769 -10.46 21.75 7.70
CA VAL A 769 -9.02 22.03 7.50
C VAL A 769 -8.46 21.20 6.35
N PHE A 770 -8.86 19.93 6.29
CA PHE A 770 -8.38 18.98 5.30
C PHE A 770 -9.26 18.93 4.03
N GLU A 771 -10.17 19.89 3.83
CA GLU A 771 -11.11 19.87 2.70
C GLU A 771 -10.41 19.81 1.33
N THR A 772 -9.38 20.65 1.13
CA THR A 772 -8.56 20.64 -0.10
C THR A 772 -7.83 19.31 -0.28
N ARG A 773 -7.33 18.74 0.82
CA ARG A 773 -6.62 17.45 0.82
C ARG A 773 -7.54 16.29 0.46
N LEU A 774 -8.77 16.29 1.00
CA LEU A 774 -9.84 15.34 0.67
C LEU A 774 -10.31 15.48 -0.79
N LYS A 775 -10.22 16.66 -1.39
CA LYS A 775 -10.53 16.91 -2.81
C LYS A 775 -9.43 16.45 -3.77
N GLU A 776 -8.16 16.68 -3.42
CA GLU A 776 -7.02 16.50 -4.35
C GLU A 776 -6.22 15.20 -4.11
N MET A 777 -6.11 14.76 -2.85
CA MET A 777 -5.24 13.66 -2.41
C MET A 777 -5.90 12.81 -1.30
N ALA A 778 -7.17 12.43 -1.47
CA ALA A 778 -7.95 11.70 -0.46
C ALA A 778 -7.26 10.45 0.13
N MET A 779 -6.42 9.77 -0.67
CA MET A 779 -5.57 8.65 -0.26
C MET A 779 -4.51 8.98 0.81
N ALA A 780 -4.24 10.25 1.10
CA ALA A 780 -3.38 10.65 2.21
C ALA A 780 -4.07 10.46 3.56
N SER A 781 -5.35 10.85 3.65
CA SER A 781 -6.13 11.00 4.89
C SER A 781 -7.27 9.98 4.97
N LEU A 782 -6.95 8.72 4.64
CA LEU A 782 -7.88 7.60 4.50
C LEU A 782 -8.91 7.49 5.63
N LYS A 783 -8.49 7.73 6.86
CA LYS A 783 -9.28 7.48 8.08
C LYS A 783 -10.23 8.62 8.43
N THR A 784 -9.95 9.85 7.99
CA THR A 784 -10.93 10.96 8.04
C THR A 784 -12.12 10.72 7.08
N CYS A 785 -11.90 10.02 5.95
CA CYS A 785 -12.97 9.70 4.99
C CYS A 785 -14.07 8.78 5.57
N TRP A 786 -13.84 8.07 6.68
CA TRP A 786 -14.81 7.11 7.24
C TRP A 786 -15.93 7.79 8.05
N LEU A 787 -15.69 8.98 8.60
CA LEU A 787 -16.56 9.61 9.61
C LEU A 787 -17.64 10.48 9.01
N LEU A 788 -17.28 11.23 7.98
CA LEU A 788 -18.14 12.22 7.36
C LEU A 788 -19.38 11.67 6.64
N PRO A 789 -19.54 10.34 6.40
CA PRO A 789 -20.82 9.74 6.04
C PRO A 789 -21.65 9.21 7.23
N MET A 790 -21.43 9.71 8.45
CA MET A 790 -22.20 9.40 9.67
C MET A 790 -23.21 10.51 10.04
N PRO A 791 -24.27 10.77 9.24
CA PRO A 791 -25.41 11.53 9.75
C PRO A 791 -26.05 10.66 10.84
N HIS A 792 -25.76 11.03 12.09
CA HIS A 792 -25.94 10.20 13.28
C HIS A 792 -25.00 8.98 13.30
N TYR A 793 -23.99 9.02 14.17
CA TYR A 793 -23.69 7.84 14.97
C TYR A 793 -24.97 7.59 15.79
N ASP A 794 -25.78 6.63 15.34
CA ASP A 794 -27.00 6.21 16.01
C ASP A 794 -26.66 5.05 16.95
N PRO A 795 -26.47 5.30 18.26
CA PRO A 795 -26.47 4.23 19.23
C PRO A 795 -27.91 3.71 19.33
N ASN A 796 -28.23 2.68 18.53
CA ASN A 796 -29.44 1.84 18.61
C ASN A 796 -29.46 0.98 19.89
N ARG A 797 -29.01 1.59 20.98
CA ARG A 797 -28.70 1.14 22.33
C ARG A 797 -28.63 2.39 23.22
N THR A 798 -29.75 3.07 23.42
CA THR A 798 -29.89 3.96 24.58
C THR A 798 -29.71 3.10 25.83
N VAL A 799 -28.52 3.14 26.43
CA VAL A 799 -28.23 2.44 27.67
C VAL A 799 -28.76 3.32 28.80
N ILE A 800 -29.95 3.00 29.28
CA ILE A 800 -30.49 3.66 30.48
C ILE A 800 -29.77 3.03 31.67
N HIS A 801 -28.86 3.80 32.27
CA HIS A 801 -28.36 3.58 33.61
C HIS A 801 -29.49 3.92 34.60
N ILE A 802 -29.65 3.10 35.63
CA ILE A 802 -30.53 3.38 36.78
C ILE A 802 -29.82 2.83 38.01
N ASP A 803 -29.60 3.66 39.03
CA ASP A 803 -29.21 3.21 40.35
C ASP A 803 -30.49 2.95 41.18
N PRO A 804 -30.86 1.68 41.45
CA PRO A 804 -32.06 1.37 42.23
C PRO A 804 -31.88 1.62 43.74
N THR A 805 -30.74 2.17 44.17
CA THR A 805 -30.55 2.72 45.52
C THR A 805 -30.77 4.23 45.58
N ASP A 806 -30.77 4.93 44.45
CA ASP A 806 -31.24 6.31 44.37
C ASP A 806 -32.78 6.32 44.38
N THR A 807 -33.36 7.03 45.35
CA THR A 807 -34.81 7.09 45.52
C THR A 807 -35.47 8.06 44.54
N GLU A 808 -34.80 9.16 44.18
CA GLU A 808 -35.33 10.17 43.26
C GLU A 808 -35.31 9.64 41.81
N GLU A 809 -34.25 8.94 41.40
CA GLU A 809 -34.19 8.30 40.07
C GLU A 809 -35.26 7.19 39.95
N ILE A 810 -35.47 6.41 41.00
CA ILE A 810 -36.52 5.38 41.02
C ILE A 810 -37.93 5.99 41.00
N GLU A 811 -38.22 7.01 41.79
CA GLU A 811 -39.54 7.68 41.76
C GLU A 811 -39.80 8.34 40.39
N PHE A 812 -38.77 8.94 39.77
CA PHE A 812 -38.85 9.43 38.39
C PHE A 812 -39.25 8.32 37.41
N TRP A 813 -38.61 7.16 37.47
CA TRP A 813 -38.95 6.06 36.56
C TRP A 813 -40.28 5.37 36.90
N GLU A 814 -40.72 5.34 38.16
CA GLU A 814 -42.07 4.83 38.50
C GLU A 814 -43.17 5.77 38.00
N GLY A 815 -42.97 7.09 38.07
CA GLY A 815 -43.90 8.08 37.53
C GLY A 815 -43.94 8.13 36.00
N ASN A 816 -42.82 7.89 35.31
CA ASN A 816 -42.73 8.02 33.85
C ASN A 816 -42.84 6.70 33.07
N ASN A 817 -42.33 5.58 33.60
CA ASN A 817 -42.42 4.25 32.97
C ASN A 817 -42.20 3.12 33.98
N GLY A 818 -43.27 2.75 34.71
CA GLY A 818 -43.20 1.72 35.76
C GLY A 818 -42.60 0.36 35.35
N ASN A 819 -42.60 0.00 34.06
CA ASN A 819 -41.90 -1.22 33.59
C ASN A 819 -40.37 -1.07 33.71
N ILE A 820 -39.83 0.11 33.41
CA ILE A 820 -38.40 0.41 33.52
C ILE A 820 -37.96 0.34 34.99
N ALA A 821 -38.69 0.98 35.91
CA ALA A 821 -38.41 0.90 37.34
C ALA A 821 -38.55 -0.52 37.90
N LEU A 822 -39.59 -1.27 37.50
CA LEU A 822 -39.79 -2.66 37.91
C LEU A 822 -38.64 -3.56 37.41
N MET A 823 -38.14 -3.34 36.19
CA MET A 823 -36.99 -4.08 35.66
C MET A 823 -35.67 -3.68 36.36
N ALA A 824 -35.51 -2.40 36.74
CA ALA A 824 -34.35 -1.95 37.53
C ALA A 824 -34.31 -2.62 38.91
N LYS A 825 -35.42 -2.56 39.65
CA LYS A 825 -35.59 -3.18 40.98
C LYS A 825 -35.41 -4.70 40.95
N ASN A 826 -36.00 -5.39 39.96
CA ASN A 826 -35.99 -6.87 39.91
C ASN A 826 -34.67 -7.50 39.43
N ASN A 827 -33.75 -6.73 38.84
CA ASN A 827 -32.46 -7.24 38.34
C ASN A 827 -31.25 -6.74 39.15
N PHE A 828 -31.48 -5.97 40.21
CA PHE A 828 -30.43 -5.41 41.06
C PHE A 828 -29.62 -6.47 41.82
N SER A 829 -28.34 -6.18 42.00
CA SER A 829 -27.42 -6.90 42.89
C SER A 829 -26.39 -5.88 43.36
N ALA A 830 -26.08 -5.83 44.66
CA ALA A 830 -25.25 -4.76 45.25
C ALA A 830 -23.87 -4.58 44.57
N ASP A 831 -23.32 -5.64 43.98
CA ASP A 831 -22.03 -5.63 43.27
C ASP A 831 -22.17 -5.49 41.73
N LYS A 832 -23.35 -5.15 41.19
CA LYS A 832 -23.62 -5.12 39.74
C LYS A 832 -24.62 -4.04 39.31
N LEU A 833 -24.20 -3.26 38.30
CA LEU A 833 -25.06 -2.32 37.58
C LEU A 833 -26.12 -3.04 36.74
N THR A 834 -27.37 -2.57 36.84
CA THR A 834 -28.49 -3.00 36.01
C THR A 834 -28.57 -2.14 34.76
N TYR A 835 -28.39 -2.74 33.58
CA TYR A 835 -28.48 -2.04 32.29
C TYR A 835 -29.74 -2.41 31.53
N LEU A 836 -30.55 -1.42 31.13
CA LEU A 836 -31.74 -1.64 30.32
C LEU A 836 -31.45 -1.34 28.85
N LYS A 837 -31.81 -2.31 27.98
CA LYS A 837 -31.62 -2.25 26.53
C LYS A 837 -32.98 -2.08 25.84
N ALA A 838 -33.32 -0.84 25.50
CA ALA A 838 -34.44 -0.57 24.59
C ALA A 838 -34.13 -1.06 23.16
N GLN A 839 -35.17 -1.42 22.41
CA GLN A 839 -35.13 -1.50 20.94
C GLN A 839 -36.42 -0.87 20.38
N PRO A 840 -36.35 -0.11 19.28
CA PRO A 840 -37.53 0.49 18.68
C PRO A 840 -38.45 -0.58 18.07
N ILE A 841 -39.70 -0.61 18.51
CA ILE A 841 -40.75 -1.42 17.89
C ILE A 841 -41.24 -0.68 16.65
N SER A 842 -41.18 -1.31 15.47
CA SER A 842 -41.75 -0.77 14.24
C SER A 842 -43.28 -0.85 14.27
N SER A 843 -43.91 0.14 14.90
CA SER A 843 -45.37 0.25 15.01
C SER A 843 -45.99 0.76 13.70
N LYS A 844 -46.60 -0.15 12.94
CA LYS A 844 -47.52 0.23 11.85
C LYS A 844 -48.82 0.81 12.45
N SER A 845 -48.98 2.13 12.40
CA SER A 845 -50.28 2.78 12.65
C SER A 845 -50.43 4.07 11.86
N SER A 846 -51.47 4.13 11.04
CA SER A 846 -51.82 5.31 10.23
C SER A 846 -52.88 6.18 10.94
N THR A 847 -52.54 7.41 11.30
CA THR A 847 -53.50 8.55 11.36
C THR A 847 -52.81 9.91 11.49
N SER A 848 -53.34 10.89 10.75
CA SER A 848 -53.33 12.34 11.04
C SER A 848 -54.63 12.67 11.84
N PRO A 849 -54.94 13.88 12.41
CA PRO A 849 -54.48 15.23 12.01
C PRO A 849 -54.41 16.38 13.07
N TYR A 850 -54.05 17.59 12.60
CA TYR A 850 -54.15 18.96 13.20
C TYR A 850 -53.34 19.27 14.49
N ALA A 851 -52.73 20.44 14.77
CA ALA A 851 -52.61 21.82 14.22
C ALA A 851 -53.37 22.96 14.96
N PHE A 852 -52.62 23.87 15.61
CA PHE A 852 -52.95 25.23 16.09
C PHE A 852 -51.59 25.99 16.28
N THR A 853 -51.10 26.89 15.42
CA THR A 853 -51.46 28.30 15.09
C THR A 853 -51.04 29.40 16.09
N ASN A 854 -50.33 30.42 15.58
CA ASN A 854 -50.46 31.87 15.92
C ASN A 854 -49.87 32.40 17.25
N SER A 855 -49.40 33.67 17.38
CA SER A 855 -49.26 34.78 16.39
C SER A 855 -48.53 36.05 16.92
N PHE A 856 -48.19 36.98 15.99
CA PHE A 856 -47.86 38.43 16.13
C PHE A 856 -46.42 38.80 16.56
N GLY A 857 -45.81 39.92 16.10
CA GLY A 857 -46.20 41.00 15.14
C GLY A 857 -45.00 41.97 14.93
N LEU A 858 -44.97 43.02 14.09
CA LEU A 858 -45.93 43.64 13.15
C LEU A 858 -45.18 44.48 12.07
N TYR A 859 -45.88 44.82 10.97
CA TYR A 859 -45.48 45.62 9.76
C TYR A 859 -45.59 47.17 10.00
N PRO A 860 -45.58 48.12 8.99
CA PRO A 860 -45.28 48.10 7.52
C PRO A 860 -44.43 49.29 6.93
N GLU A 861 -44.02 49.16 5.64
CA GLU A 861 -44.02 50.13 4.49
C GLU A 861 -43.49 51.61 4.61
N THR A 862 -43.12 52.39 3.56
CA THR A 862 -43.52 52.45 2.13
C THR A 862 -42.38 52.87 1.14
N ALA A 863 -42.43 52.29 -0.09
CA ALA A 863 -42.33 52.85 -1.47
C ALA A 863 -41.38 54.06 -1.85
N ILE A 864 -41.07 54.40 -3.13
CA ILE A 864 -41.62 54.03 -4.47
C ILE A 864 -40.52 54.06 -5.57
N TYR A 865 -40.86 53.51 -6.75
CA TYR A 865 -40.32 53.76 -8.12
C TYR A 865 -39.11 52.97 -8.66
N SER A 866 -39.00 52.97 -10.01
CA SER A 866 -38.76 51.74 -10.79
C SER A 866 -38.19 51.95 -12.20
N SER A 867 -37.37 51.00 -12.67
CA SER A 867 -37.30 50.62 -14.10
C SER A 867 -36.81 49.17 -14.24
N THR A 868 -37.10 48.50 -15.37
CA THR A 868 -36.67 47.11 -15.66
C THR A 868 -36.12 47.00 -17.08
N PRO A 869 -35.39 45.93 -17.40
CA PRO A 869 -36.06 44.90 -18.20
C PRO A 869 -35.69 43.42 -17.90
N ARG A 870 -36.75 42.60 -17.78
CA ARG A 870 -36.87 41.19 -18.22
C ARG A 870 -35.84 40.15 -17.77
N GLN A 871 -36.26 39.35 -16.79
CA GLN A 871 -35.82 37.95 -16.61
C GLN A 871 -36.20 37.06 -17.80
N ILE A 872 -35.49 35.94 -17.95
CA ILE A 872 -36.04 34.67 -18.47
C ILE A 872 -35.98 33.66 -17.31
N SER A 873 -36.92 32.71 -17.28
CA SER A 873 -37.35 32.04 -16.04
C SER A 873 -36.35 31.05 -15.43
N SER A 874 -36.28 31.08 -14.10
CA SER A 874 -35.88 29.94 -13.28
C SER A 874 -36.88 28.80 -13.44
N ARG A 875 -36.40 27.55 -13.41
CA ARG A 875 -37.24 26.37 -13.19
C ARG A 875 -36.87 25.74 -11.86
N SER A 876 -37.88 25.41 -11.07
CA SER A 876 -37.76 24.78 -9.76
C SER A 876 -37.18 23.37 -9.84
N SER A 877 -36.43 23.00 -8.81
CA SER A 877 -35.85 21.67 -8.64
C SER A 877 -36.91 20.67 -8.12
N SER A 878 -37.59 19.99 -9.05
CA SER A 878 -38.42 18.82 -8.75
C SER A 878 -38.35 17.82 -9.91
N ASN A 879 -38.22 16.53 -9.58
CA ASN A 879 -38.09 15.32 -10.42
C ASN A 879 -36.68 14.70 -10.45
N GLN A 880 -36.32 13.95 -9.40
CA GLN A 880 -35.32 12.88 -9.51
C GLN A 880 -35.87 11.68 -10.30
N ASP A 881 -37.20 11.45 -10.28
CA ASP A 881 -37.91 10.44 -11.09
C ASP A 881 -38.04 10.81 -12.58
N SER A 882 -36.95 11.22 -13.21
CA SER A 882 -36.90 11.30 -14.66
C SER A 882 -36.72 9.89 -15.24
N TYR A 883 -37.72 9.40 -15.98
CA TYR A 883 -37.64 8.15 -16.75
C TYR A 883 -36.34 8.02 -17.55
N THR A 884 -35.81 9.15 -18.05
CA THR A 884 -34.52 9.19 -18.76
C THR A 884 -33.34 8.81 -17.86
N VAL A 885 -33.28 9.26 -16.60
CA VAL A 885 -32.21 8.89 -15.65
C VAL A 885 -32.27 7.39 -15.36
N SER A 886 -33.44 6.87 -15.02
CA SER A 886 -33.62 5.43 -14.74
C SER A 886 -33.23 4.55 -15.94
N TYR A 887 -33.57 4.97 -17.16
CA TYR A 887 -33.15 4.28 -18.39
C TYR A 887 -31.63 4.38 -18.64
N LEU A 888 -31.03 5.56 -18.40
CA LEU A 888 -29.59 5.79 -18.58
C LEU A 888 -28.74 4.94 -17.62
N ILE A 889 -29.22 4.71 -16.39
CA ILE A 889 -28.60 3.75 -15.46
C ILE A 889 -28.83 2.32 -15.98
N ASN A 890 -30.09 1.88 -16.00
CA ASN A 890 -30.44 0.47 -16.16
C ASN A 890 -30.17 -0.12 -17.56
N SER A 891 -30.25 0.70 -18.62
CA SER A 891 -30.16 0.23 -20.01
C SER A 891 -28.90 0.71 -20.74
N CYS A 892 -28.23 1.76 -20.24
CA CYS A 892 -26.97 2.26 -20.80
C CYS A 892 -25.74 2.05 -19.89
N GLY A 893 -25.91 1.54 -18.66
CA GLY A 893 -24.80 1.21 -17.76
C GLY A 893 -24.02 2.43 -17.26
N LEU A 894 -24.70 3.56 -17.02
CA LEU A 894 -24.09 4.75 -16.43
C LEU A 894 -24.23 4.76 -14.90
N SER A 895 -23.26 5.33 -14.19
CA SER A 895 -23.41 5.63 -12.76
C SER A 895 -24.53 6.68 -12.55
N PRO A 896 -25.16 6.76 -11.36
CA PRO A 896 -26.25 7.69 -11.09
C PRO A 896 -25.91 9.16 -11.41
N GLU A 897 -24.73 9.63 -11.01
CA GLU A 897 -24.26 11.01 -11.25
C GLU A 897 -24.01 11.24 -12.75
N THR A 898 -23.45 10.24 -13.42
CA THR A 898 -23.22 10.25 -14.86
C THR A 898 -24.54 10.26 -15.64
N ALA A 899 -25.55 9.52 -15.18
CA ALA A 899 -26.89 9.46 -15.75
C ALA A 899 -27.66 10.77 -15.53
N ILE A 900 -27.55 11.38 -14.35
CA ILE A 900 -28.12 12.70 -14.04
C ILE A 900 -27.52 13.77 -14.97
N SER A 901 -26.19 13.90 -15.05
CA SER A 901 -25.58 14.88 -15.96
C SER A 901 -25.77 14.53 -17.45
N ALA A 902 -26.03 13.28 -17.80
CA ALA A 902 -26.49 12.92 -19.14
C ALA A 902 -27.95 13.36 -19.38
N SER A 903 -28.84 13.27 -18.39
CA SER A 903 -30.27 13.64 -18.47
C SER A 903 -30.54 15.16 -18.53
N GLU A 904 -29.57 15.98 -18.12
CA GLU A 904 -29.53 17.42 -18.47
C GLU A 904 -29.49 17.65 -19.99
N LYS A 905 -28.83 16.73 -20.71
CA LYS A 905 -28.44 16.88 -22.12
C LYS A 905 -29.30 16.02 -23.05
N VAL A 906 -30.04 15.04 -22.53
CA VAL A 906 -31.02 14.22 -23.27
C VAL A 906 -32.24 13.94 -22.40
N ARG A 907 -33.45 14.03 -22.98
CA ARG A 907 -34.71 13.67 -22.30
C ARG A 907 -35.63 12.93 -23.26
N PHE A 908 -36.31 11.90 -22.74
CA PHE A 908 -37.31 11.08 -23.43
C PHE A 908 -38.20 10.35 -22.42
N GLU A 909 -39.41 10.02 -22.85
CA GLU A 909 -40.46 9.37 -22.04
C GLU A 909 -40.72 7.92 -22.50
N THR A 910 -40.06 7.45 -23.56
CA THR A 910 -40.19 6.09 -24.09
C THR A 910 -38.84 5.53 -24.54
N PRO A 911 -38.61 4.21 -24.46
CA PRO A 911 -37.31 3.61 -24.74
C PRO A 911 -37.10 3.32 -26.24
N LYS A 912 -38.17 3.40 -27.05
CA LYS A 912 -38.24 2.95 -28.46
C LYS A 912 -37.13 3.49 -29.37
N LYS A 913 -36.66 4.72 -29.15
CA LYS A 913 -35.50 5.29 -29.87
C LYS A 913 -34.16 4.85 -29.23
N PRO A 914 -33.92 5.07 -27.92
CA PRO A 914 -32.76 4.53 -27.23
C PRO A 914 -32.47 3.04 -27.50
N ASP A 915 -33.46 2.16 -27.38
CA ASP A 915 -33.33 0.71 -27.62
C ASP A 915 -32.90 0.41 -29.06
N SER A 916 -33.48 1.12 -30.03
CA SER A 916 -33.14 0.99 -31.45
C SER A 916 -31.69 1.40 -31.72
N VAL A 917 -31.21 2.47 -31.05
CA VAL A 917 -29.82 2.92 -31.12
C VAL A 917 -28.87 1.92 -30.46
N LEU A 918 -29.16 1.45 -29.25
CA LEU A 918 -28.33 0.46 -28.54
C LEU A 918 -28.29 -0.89 -29.28
N LYS A 919 -29.43 -1.36 -29.80
CA LYS A 919 -29.50 -2.58 -30.62
C LYS A 919 -28.66 -2.47 -31.89
N LEU A 920 -28.70 -1.33 -32.58
CA LEU A 920 -27.86 -1.07 -33.74
C LEU A 920 -26.36 -1.12 -33.38
N LEU A 921 -25.96 -0.50 -32.27
CA LEU A 921 -24.58 -0.50 -31.79
C LEU A 921 -24.09 -1.90 -31.38
N ARG A 922 -24.91 -2.68 -30.64
CA ARG A 922 -24.63 -4.09 -30.31
C ARG A 922 -24.42 -4.93 -31.58
N ASN A 923 -25.32 -4.81 -32.56
CA ASN A 923 -25.21 -5.50 -33.86
C ASN A 923 -23.94 -5.11 -34.65
N HIS A 924 -23.37 -3.93 -34.37
CA HIS A 924 -22.12 -3.44 -34.96
C HIS A 924 -20.86 -3.77 -34.15
N GLY A 925 -20.98 -4.54 -33.06
CA GLY A 925 -19.85 -5.05 -32.29
C GLY A 925 -19.33 -4.11 -31.18
N PHE A 926 -20.16 -3.19 -30.71
CA PHE A 926 -19.85 -2.38 -29.51
C PHE A 926 -20.16 -3.19 -28.24
N SER A 927 -19.25 -3.19 -27.26
CA SER A 927 -19.52 -3.71 -25.92
C SER A 927 -20.37 -2.73 -25.08
N GLU A 928 -20.99 -3.24 -24.02
CA GLU A 928 -21.74 -2.40 -23.06
C GLU A 928 -20.88 -1.25 -22.51
N THR A 929 -19.62 -1.52 -22.14
CA THR A 929 -18.67 -0.50 -21.67
C THR A 929 -18.29 0.54 -22.73
N GLN A 930 -18.33 0.18 -24.02
CA GLN A 930 -18.12 1.11 -25.13
C GLN A 930 -19.36 1.96 -25.40
N MET A 931 -20.56 1.38 -25.30
CA MET A 931 -21.83 2.12 -25.42
C MET A 931 -22.04 3.06 -24.23
N ALA A 932 -21.76 2.64 -22.99
CA ALA A 932 -21.78 3.49 -21.81
C ALA A 932 -20.87 4.73 -22.01
N ASN A 933 -19.63 4.54 -22.49
CA ASN A 933 -18.73 5.65 -22.80
C ASN A 933 -19.23 6.55 -23.93
N LEU A 934 -19.87 5.99 -24.97
CA LEU A 934 -20.46 6.74 -26.06
C LEU A 934 -21.65 7.60 -25.59
N VAL A 935 -22.58 7.01 -24.83
CA VAL A 935 -23.77 7.70 -24.28
C VAL A 935 -23.32 8.78 -23.29
N ARG A 936 -22.40 8.47 -22.36
CA ARG A 936 -21.81 9.43 -21.43
C ARG A 936 -21.25 10.67 -22.13
N LYS A 937 -20.53 10.50 -23.24
CA LYS A 937 -19.91 11.61 -23.98
C LYS A 937 -20.88 12.36 -24.89
N ARG A 938 -21.91 11.71 -25.45
CA ARG A 938 -22.92 12.32 -26.33
C ARG A 938 -24.33 11.73 -26.08
N PRO A 939 -25.02 12.08 -24.98
CA PRO A 939 -26.30 11.47 -24.60
C PRO A 939 -27.41 11.60 -25.67
N LEU A 940 -27.41 12.72 -26.41
CA LEU A 940 -28.33 12.99 -27.52
C LEU A 940 -28.34 11.94 -28.64
N LEU A 941 -27.31 11.10 -28.76
CA LEU A 941 -27.28 10.03 -29.76
C LEU A 941 -28.42 9.00 -29.57
N LEU A 942 -28.93 8.83 -28.34
CA LEU A 942 -30.10 7.97 -28.05
C LEU A 942 -31.41 8.46 -28.69
N LEU A 943 -31.49 9.73 -29.13
CA LEU A 943 -32.67 10.30 -29.81
C LEU A 943 -32.58 10.25 -31.33
N ALA A 944 -31.43 9.83 -31.88
CA ALA A 944 -31.23 9.69 -33.32
C ALA A 944 -32.12 8.58 -33.90
N ASN A 945 -32.40 8.66 -35.20
CA ASN A 945 -32.99 7.53 -35.92
C ASN A 945 -31.86 6.53 -36.24
N ALA A 946 -31.92 5.33 -35.67
CA ALA A 946 -30.88 4.31 -35.88
C ALA A 946 -30.67 4.03 -37.38
N GLU A 947 -31.74 3.59 -38.06
CA GLU A 947 -31.72 3.19 -39.49
C GLU A 947 -31.43 4.37 -40.44
N ARG A 948 -31.99 5.56 -40.18
CA ARG A 948 -31.92 6.71 -41.10
C ARG A 948 -30.85 7.75 -40.75
N THR A 949 -30.05 7.55 -39.70
CA THR A 949 -29.07 8.57 -39.25
C THR A 949 -27.78 8.01 -38.65
N LEU A 950 -27.79 6.79 -38.09
CA LEU A 950 -26.59 6.16 -37.53
C LEU A 950 -26.08 5.02 -38.44
N LEU A 951 -26.95 4.11 -38.88
CA LEU A 951 -26.59 2.99 -39.74
C LEU A 951 -25.81 3.44 -41.00
N PRO A 952 -26.24 4.44 -41.79
CA PRO A 952 -25.51 4.82 -43.01
C PRO A 952 -24.11 5.36 -42.74
N LYS A 953 -23.85 5.89 -41.54
CA LYS A 953 -22.51 6.33 -41.12
C LYS A 953 -21.63 5.14 -40.73
N LEU A 954 -22.18 4.16 -40.01
CA LEU A 954 -21.48 2.94 -39.66
C LEU A 954 -21.16 2.09 -40.89
N GLU A 955 -22.08 2.02 -41.85
CA GLU A 955 -21.88 1.39 -43.17
C GLU A 955 -20.84 2.13 -44.01
N PHE A 956 -20.90 3.47 -44.06
CA PHE A 956 -19.89 4.28 -44.75
C PHE A 956 -18.47 4.06 -44.20
N PHE A 957 -18.29 4.04 -42.87
CA PHE A 957 -16.97 3.76 -42.30
C PHE A 957 -16.51 2.32 -42.59
N GLN A 958 -17.43 1.34 -42.65
CA GLN A 958 -17.10 -0.03 -43.09
C GLN A 958 -16.74 -0.11 -44.57
N SER A 959 -17.43 0.61 -45.46
CA SER A 959 -17.17 0.56 -46.91
C SER A 959 -15.85 1.23 -47.32
N ILE A 960 -15.35 2.19 -46.53
CA ILE A 960 -13.99 2.73 -46.68
C ILE A 960 -12.91 1.91 -45.93
N GLY A 961 -13.27 0.76 -45.35
CA GLY A 961 -12.32 -0.21 -44.79
C GLY A 961 -12.05 -0.13 -43.28
N VAL A 962 -12.85 0.60 -42.49
CA VAL A 962 -12.73 0.57 -41.02
C VAL A 962 -13.38 -0.72 -40.49
N SER A 963 -12.62 -1.57 -39.80
CA SER A 963 -13.17 -2.78 -39.18
C SER A 963 -14.15 -2.43 -38.07
N ARG A 964 -15.15 -3.30 -37.80
CA ARG A 964 -16.13 -3.09 -36.72
C ARG A 964 -15.49 -2.87 -35.34
N THR A 965 -14.42 -3.59 -35.04
CA THR A 965 -13.73 -3.48 -33.74
C THR A 965 -12.89 -2.21 -33.63
N ASP A 966 -12.28 -1.73 -34.71
CA ASP A 966 -11.63 -0.42 -34.77
C ASP A 966 -12.64 0.73 -34.68
N LEU A 967 -13.77 0.58 -35.36
CA LEU A 967 -14.86 1.55 -35.38
C LEU A 967 -15.47 1.71 -33.98
N ALA A 968 -15.77 0.60 -33.28
CA ALA A 968 -16.25 0.61 -31.91
C ALA A 968 -15.25 1.25 -30.93
N LYS A 969 -13.95 0.95 -31.05
CA LYS A 969 -12.89 1.59 -30.26
C LYS A 969 -12.79 3.09 -30.52
N SER A 970 -12.77 3.50 -31.78
CA SER A 970 -12.62 4.91 -32.17
C SER A 970 -13.83 5.75 -31.73
N LEU A 971 -15.05 5.22 -31.91
CA LEU A 971 -16.29 5.93 -31.60
C LEU A 971 -16.66 5.92 -30.11
N SER A 972 -16.22 4.93 -29.33
CA SER A 972 -16.33 4.99 -27.86
C SER A 972 -15.28 5.94 -27.24
N PHE A 973 -14.13 6.12 -27.90
CA PHE A 973 -13.16 7.14 -27.50
C PHE A 973 -13.66 8.56 -27.81
N ASP A 974 -14.11 8.85 -29.03
CA ASP A 974 -14.81 10.11 -29.34
C ASP A 974 -15.98 9.94 -30.34
N PRO A 975 -17.24 9.92 -29.84
CA PRO A 975 -18.43 9.79 -30.69
C PRO A 975 -18.87 11.08 -31.38
N THR A 976 -18.15 12.20 -31.25
CA THR A 976 -18.55 13.51 -31.80
C THR A 976 -18.70 13.50 -33.33
N ILE A 977 -18.03 12.60 -34.03
CA ILE A 977 -18.21 12.39 -35.48
C ILE A 977 -19.63 11.90 -35.84
N LEU A 978 -20.29 11.12 -34.97
CA LEU A 978 -21.66 10.63 -35.20
C LEU A 978 -22.70 11.76 -35.18
N THR A 979 -22.40 12.90 -34.54
CA THR A 979 -23.30 14.07 -34.49
C THR A 979 -23.20 14.97 -35.73
N ARG A 980 -22.42 14.59 -36.76
CA ARG A 980 -22.27 15.34 -38.02
C ARG A 980 -23.11 14.71 -39.13
N SER A 981 -23.46 15.51 -40.15
CA SER A 981 -24.15 15.01 -41.35
C SER A 981 -23.19 14.16 -42.18
N LEU A 982 -23.68 13.04 -42.71
CA LEU A 982 -22.88 12.17 -43.57
C LEU A 982 -22.62 12.87 -44.90
N GLU A 983 -23.64 13.54 -45.43
CA GLU A 983 -23.74 14.14 -46.75
C GLU A 983 -23.04 15.50 -46.83
N LYS A 984 -23.19 16.34 -45.81
CA LYS A 984 -22.70 17.74 -45.78
C LYS A 984 -21.33 17.91 -45.12
N GLN A 985 -20.81 16.89 -44.44
CA GLN A 985 -19.55 16.98 -43.68
C GLN A 985 -18.66 15.75 -43.88
N ILE A 986 -19.13 14.55 -43.53
CA ILE A 986 -18.25 13.36 -43.48
C ILE A 986 -17.80 12.92 -44.88
N ILE A 987 -18.72 12.76 -45.83
CA ILE A 987 -18.41 12.40 -47.23
C ILE A 987 -17.57 13.48 -47.91
N PRO A 988 -17.90 14.80 -47.84
CA PRO A 988 -17.03 15.84 -48.36
C PRO A 988 -15.60 15.83 -47.78
N SER A 989 -15.47 15.59 -46.47
CA SER A 989 -14.15 15.47 -45.81
C SER A 989 -13.38 14.24 -46.32
N TYR A 990 -14.04 13.09 -46.43
CA TYR A 990 -13.46 11.87 -46.99
C TYR A 990 -13.05 12.04 -48.46
N ASN A 991 -13.90 12.63 -49.29
CA ASN A 991 -13.63 12.85 -50.71
C ASN A 991 -12.40 13.74 -50.89
N PHE A 992 -12.28 14.82 -50.10
CA PHE A 992 -11.09 15.66 -50.10
C PHE A 992 -9.85 14.90 -49.63
N LEU A 993 -9.91 14.20 -48.49
CA LEU A 993 -8.81 13.37 -48.00
C LEU A 993 -8.38 12.31 -49.03
N SER A 994 -9.32 11.72 -49.76
CA SER A 994 -9.06 10.76 -50.84
C SER A 994 -8.34 11.41 -52.02
N SER A 995 -8.76 12.60 -52.45
CA SER A 995 -8.08 13.40 -53.50
C SER A 995 -6.68 13.89 -53.13
N VAL A 996 -6.29 13.84 -51.85
CA VAL A 996 -4.92 14.13 -51.40
C VAL A 996 -4.10 12.84 -51.25
N VAL A 997 -4.67 11.85 -50.55
CA VAL A 997 -3.92 10.71 -50.00
C VAL A 997 -3.95 9.48 -50.90
N HIS A 998 -4.98 9.35 -51.74
CA HIS A 998 -5.18 8.28 -52.73
C HIS A 998 -5.06 6.84 -52.16
N SER A 999 -5.44 6.66 -50.88
CA SER A 999 -5.38 5.37 -50.17
C SER A 999 -6.33 5.39 -48.98
N ASN A 1000 -7.28 4.45 -48.98
CA ASN A 1000 -8.25 4.31 -47.90
C ASN A 1000 -7.57 3.81 -46.61
N GLU A 1001 -6.54 2.98 -46.73
CA GLU A 1001 -5.77 2.43 -45.61
C GLU A 1001 -5.13 3.56 -44.78
N LYS A 1002 -4.60 4.59 -45.45
CA LYS A 1002 -4.04 5.79 -44.81
C LYS A 1002 -5.11 6.67 -44.16
N ILE A 1003 -6.28 6.81 -44.79
CA ILE A 1003 -7.42 7.57 -44.24
C ILE A 1003 -7.99 6.86 -43.00
N VAL A 1004 -8.10 5.53 -43.03
CA VAL A 1004 -8.44 4.69 -41.89
C VAL A 1004 -7.37 4.80 -40.80
N ALA A 1005 -6.08 4.83 -41.14
CA ALA A 1005 -4.98 5.04 -40.18
C ALA A 1005 -5.01 6.44 -39.52
N ALA A 1006 -5.46 7.47 -40.23
CA ALA A 1006 -5.72 8.80 -39.70
C ALA A 1006 -6.93 8.81 -38.76
N MET A 1007 -8.05 8.20 -39.16
CA MET A 1007 -9.27 8.09 -38.34
C MET A 1007 -9.01 7.40 -36.99
N LYS A 1008 -8.21 6.33 -36.98
CA LYS A 1008 -7.81 5.60 -35.77
C LYS A 1008 -6.94 6.43 -34.80
N ARG A 1009 -6.36 7.55 -35.27
CA ARG A 1009 -5.58 8.50 -34.44
C ARG A 1009 -6.45 9.64 -33.96
N THR A 1010 -7.26 10.23 -34.84
CA THR A 1010 -8.28 11.19 -34.47
C THR A 1010 -9.47 11.16 -35.43
N SER A 1011 -10.68 11.07 -34.87
CA SER A 1011 -11.92 11.24 -35.63
C SER A 1011 -12.15 12.71 -36.04
N TRP A 1012 -11.42 13.66 -35.44
CA TRP A 1012 -11.59 15.10 -35.67
C TRP A 1012 -11.26 15.55 -37.09
N ILE A 1013 -10.46 14.78 -37.85
CA ILE A 1013 -10.15 15.11 -39.25
C ILE A 1013 -11.40 15.13 -40.17
N PHE A 1014 -12.50 14.47 -39.76
CA PHE A 1014 -13.80 14.53 -40.43
C PHE A 1014 -14.79 15.52 -39.78
N ILE A 1015 -14.45 16.09 -38.61
CA ILE A 1015 -15.30 16.99 -37.81
C ILE A 1015 -14.93 18.46 -38.06
N THR A 1016 -13.64 18.73 -38.24
CA THR A 1016 -13.10 20.05 -38.58
C THR A 1016 -13.69 20.59 -39.88
N ASN A 1017 -13.82 21.92 -40.00
CA ASN A 1017 -14.35 22.50 -41.23
C ASN A 1017 -13.31 22.41 -42.34
N CYS A 1018 -13.51 21.47 -43.27
CA CYS A 1018 -12.55 21.24 -44.33
C CYS A 1018 -12.29 22.49 -45.18
N THR A 1019 -13.30 23.30 -45.52
CA THR A 1019 -13.09 24.47 -46.39
C THR A 1019 -12.39 25.64 -45.71
N ARG A 1020 -12.38 25.71 -44.37
CA ARG A 1020 -11.74 26.80 -43.60
C ARG A 1020 -10.34 26.44 -43.10
N ASP A 1021 -10.15 25.20 -42.67
CA ASP A 1021 -8.95 24.78 -41.95
C ASP A 1021 -8.14 23.76 -42.78
N LEU A 1022 -8.72 22.59 -43.06
CA LEU A 1022 -7.97 21.45 -43.64
C LEU A 1022 -7.56 21.68 -45.10
N VAL A 1023 -8.44 22.24 -45.93
CA VAL A 1023 -8.15 22.55 -47.35
C VAL A 1023 -7.11 23.66 -47.45
N PRO A 1024 -7.23 24.82 -46.78
CA PRO A 1024 -6.17 25.84 -46.78
C PRO A 1024 -4.82 25.36 -46.22
N ASN A 1025 -4.82 24.49 -45.19
CA ASN A 1025 -3.57 23.94 -44.65
C ASN A 1025 -2.85 23.02 -45.64
N ILE A 1026 -3.59 22.19 -46.39
CA ILE A 1026 -3.00 21.32 -47.41
C ILE A 1026 -2.65 22.12 -48.68
N ALA A 1027 -3.42 23.16 -49.03
CA ALA A 1027 -3.09 24.11 -50.09
C ALA A 1027 -1.76 24.82 -49.80
N ALA A 1028 -1.57 25.38 -48.59
CA ALA A 1028 -0.32 26.02 -48.21
C ALA A 1028 0.90 25.09 -48.19
N LEU A 1029 0.74 23.78 -47.93
CA LEU A 1029 1.82 22.81 -48.15
C LEU A 1029 2.10 22.58 -49.65
N THR A 1030 1.05 22.59 -50.48
CA THR A 1030 1.15 22.36 -51.93
C THR A 1030 1.76 23.56 -52.66
N GLU A 1031 1.41 24.79 -52.26
CA GLU A 1031 2.00 26.06 -52.72
C GLU A 1031 3.50 26.18 -52.38
N LEU A 1032 3.96 25.43 -51.37
CA LEU A 1032 5.37 25.32 -50.99
C LEU A 1032 6.05 24.08 -51.58
N GLU A 1033 5.47 23.48 -52.63
CA GLU A 1033 5.97 22.31 -53.35
C GLU A 1033 6.23 21.07 -52.49
N VAL A 1034 5.59 20.96 -51.31
CA VAL A 1034 5.74 19.79 -50.43
C VAL A 1034 5.18 18.55 -51.15
N PRO A 1035 5.98 17.49 -51.36
CA PRO A 1035 5.54 16.34 -52.15
C PRO A 1035 4.28 15.68 -51.57
N ALA A 1036 3.35 15.27 -52.45
CA ALA A 1036 2.11 14.60 -52.05
C ALA A 1036 2.35 13.36 -51.17
N SER A 1037 3.49 12.68 -51.31
CA SER A 1037 3.93 11.59 -50.45
C SER A 1037 4.21 12.02 -49.00
N CYS A 1038 4.73 13.23 -48.80
CA CYS A 1038 4.99 13.84 -47.49
C CYS A 1038 3.69 14.42 -46.87
N ILE A 1039 2.83 15.04 -47.68
CA ILE A 1039 1.48 15.46 -47.24
C ILE A 1039 0.66 14.22 -46.80
N ALA A 1040 0.68 13.13 -47.58
CA ALA A 1040 0.03 11.87 -47.23
C ALA A 1040 0.61 11.20 -45.97
N LEU A 1041 1.91 11.38 -45.69
CA LEU A 1041 2.54 10.92 -44.45
C LEU A 1041 1.98 11.71 -43.25
N LEU A 1042 1.91 13.04 -43.37
CA LEU A 1042 1.36 13.91 -42.33
C LEU A 1042 -0.11 13.56 -42.02
N VAL A 1043 -0.95 13.40 -43.05
CA VAL A 1043 -2.35 12.97 -42.87
C VAL A 1043 -2.46 11.60 -42.19
N ALA A 1044 -1.71 10.59 -42.67
CA ALA A 1044 -1.86 9.21 -42.20
C ALA A 1044 -1.34 8.96 -40.77
N HIS A 1045 -0.31 9.71 -40.35
CA HIS A 1045 0.41 9.45 -39.10
C HIS A 1045 0.27 10.55 -38.04
N PHE A 1046 0.02 11.79 -38.45
CA PHE A 1046 0.01 12.99 -37.59
C PHE A 1046 -1.16 13.96 -37.93
N PRO A 1047 -2.41 13.47 -38.09
CA PRO A 1047 -3.55 14.27 -38.53
C PRO A 1047 -3.87 15.48 -37.63
N GLU A 1048 -3.47 15.43 -36.35
CA GLU A 1048 -3.62 16.52 -35.38
C GLU A 1048 -2.83 17.79 -35.74
N ALA A 1049 -1.78 17.68 -36.56
CA ALA A 1049 -1.02 18.83 -37.06
C ALA A 1049 -1.80 19.65 -38.10
N LEU A 1050 -2.72 19.00 -38.85
CA LEU A 1050 -3.43 19.58 -39.99
C LEU A 1050 -4.81 20.17 -39.65
N ILE A 1051 -5.39 19.80 -38.50
CA ILE A 1051 -6.71 20.29 -38.04
C ILE A 1051 -6.64 21.60 -37.22
N GLN A 1052 -5.51 22.30 -37.26
CA GLN A 1052 -5.33 23.60 -36.62
C GLN A 1052 -5.95 24.72 -37.46
N ARG A 1053 -6.22 25.89 -36.85
CA ARG A 1053 -6.66 27.06 -37.62
C ARG A 1053 -5.60 27.43 -38.64
N HIS A 1054 -6.03 27.90 -39.80
CA HIS A 1054 -5.13 28.19 -40.91
C HIS A 1054 -4.06 29.25 -40.60
N ASP A 1055 -4.38 30.25 -39.78
CA ASP A 1055 -3.42 31.27 -39.35
C ASP A 1055 -2.26 30.67 -38.52
N GLN A 1056 -2.59 29.81 -37.55
CA GLN A 1056 -1.61 29.14 -36.67
C GLN A 1056 -0.78 28.09 -37.42
N PHE A 1057 -1.41 27.40 -38.39
CA PHE A 1057 -0.72 26.44 -39.24
C PHE A 1057 0.29 27.15 -40.15
N SER A 1058 -0.12 28.22 -40.82
CA SER A 1058 0.75 29.02 -41.70
C SER A 1058 1.89 29.72 -40.94
N GLU A 1059 1.65 30.19 -39.70
CA GLU A 1059 2.73 30.65 -38.81
C GLU A 1059 3.75 29.53 -38.53
N THR A 1060 3.27 28.33 -38.19
CA THR A 1060 4.14 27.17 -37.91
C THR A 1060 4.93 26.72 -39.13
N VAL A 1061 4.30 26.66 -40.30
CA VAL A 1061 4.97 26.36 -41.58
C VAL A 1061 6.04 27.41 -41.89
N SER A 1062 5.75 28.70 -41.70
CA SER A 1062 6.73 29.77 -41.85
C SER A 1062 7.88 29.66 -40.84
N GLN A 1063 7.62 29.23 -39.61
CA GLN A 1063 8.64 28.96 -38.61
C GLN A 1063 9.56 27.80 -39.01
N VAL A 1064 9.00 26.70 -39.54
CA VAL A 1064 9.76 25.54 -40.03
C VAL A 1064 10.63 25.91 -41.24
N GLN A 1065 10.14 26.73 -42.17
CA GLN A 1065 10.94 27.29 -43.25
C GLN A 1065 12.08 28.19 -42.73
N LYS A 1066 11.80 29.09 -41.78
CA LYS A 1066 12.82 29.96 -41.13
C LYS A 1066 13.86 29.15 -40.34
N MET A 1067 13.53 27.95 -39.88
CA MET A 1067 14.48 27.00 -39.30
C MET A 1067 15.37 26.30 -40.34
N GLY A 1068 15.14 26.49 -41.64
CA GLY A 1068 15.95 25.92 -42.72
C GLY A 1068 15.60 24.47 -43.06
N PHE A 1069 14.33 24.09 -42.93
CA PHE A 1069 13.84 22.81 -43.47
C PHE A 1069 13.48 22.94 -44.94
N ASP A 1070 13.83 21.90 -45.69
CA ASP A 1070 13.59 21.76 -47.13
C ASP A 1070 12.21 21.11 -47.38
N PRO A 1071 11.24 21.83 -47.99
CA PRO A 1071 9.88 21.33 -48.24
C PRO A 1071 9.82 20.01 -49.02
N SER A 1072 10.83 19.70 -49.84
CA SER A 1072 10.90 18.46 -50.64
C SER A 1072 11.11 17.19 -49.79
N LYS A 1073 11.43 17.33 -48.49
CA LYS A 1073 11.86 16.22 -47.62
C LYS A 1073 10.84 15.92 -46.53
N SER A 1074 10.67 14.64 -46.20
CA SER A 1074 9.76 14.19 -45.13
C SER A 1074 10.14 14.71 -43.74
N THR A 1075 11.37 15.19 -43.54
CA THR A 1075 11.77 15.91 -42.32
C THR A 1075 11.05 17.25 -42.16
N PHE A 1076 10.61 17.91 -43.24
CA PHE A 1076 9.80 19.13 -43.18
C PHE A 1076 8.45 18.88 -42.49
N VAL A 1077 7.69 17.88 -42.97
CA VAL A 1077 6.37 17.57 -42.39
C VAL A 1077 6.49 17.00 -40.96
N LEU A 1078 7.58 16.30 -40.63
CA LEU A 1078 7.87 15.90 -39.25
C LEU A 1078 8.22 17.11 -38.36
N ALA A 1079 8.89 18.14 -38.88
CA ALA A 1079 9.14 19.38 -38.16
C ALA A 1079 7.88 20.22 -37.98
N VAL A 1080 6.98 20.25 -38.97
CA VAL A 1080 5.62 20.80 -38.83
C VAL A 1080 4.91 20.08 -37.68
N HIS A 1081 4.77 18.75 -37.68
CA HIS A 1081 4.15 18.03 -36.55
C HIS A 1081 4.80 18.30 -35.18
N ALA A 1082 6.14 18.32 -35.12
CA ALA A 1082 6.86 18.52 -33.85
C ALA A 1082 6.58 19.88 -33.19
N ILE A 1083 6.18 20.90 -33.97
CA ILE A 1083 5.77 22.23 -33.47
C ILE A 1083 4.23 22.33 -33.41
N SER A 1084 3.53 21.85 -34.44
CA SER A 1084 2.07 21.82 -34.58
C SER A 1084 1.41 20.77 -33.67
N GLY A 1085 1.18 21.11 -32.41
CA GLY A 1085 0.27 20.36 -31.55
C GLY A 1085 -0.13 21.10 -30.27
N LYS A 1086 -1.34 20.81 -29.76
CA LYS A 1086 -1.85 21.42 -28.52
C LYS A 1086 -1.06 20.92 -27.31
N GLY A 1087 -0.05 21.72 -26.91
CA GLY A 1087 0.92 21.38 -25.87
C GLY A 1087 2.32 21.06 -26.39
N ASN A 1088 2.51 20.86 -27.71
CA ASN A 1088 3.82 20.54 -28.29
C ASN A 1088 4.84 21.65 -28.00
N LYS A 1089 4.46 22.92 -28.01
CA LYS A 1089 5.32 24.04 -27.59
C LYS A 1089 5.87 23.89 -26.16
N LEU A 1090 5.04 23.46 -25.21
CA LEU A 1090 5.49 23.17 -23.83
C LEU A 1090 6.36 21.91 -23.72
N ILE A 1091 6.27 20.97 -24.68
CA ILE A 1091 7.16 19.79 -24.73
C ILE A 1091 8.49 20.18 -25.38
N TRP A 1092 8.44 21.01 -26.42
CA TRP A 1092 9.56 21.60 -27.12
C TRP A 1092 10.48 22.37 -26.17
N ASP A 1093 9.92 23.31 -25.41
CA ASP A 1093 10.69 24.16 -24.49
C ASP A 1093 11.40 23.30 -23.42
N ARG A 1094 10.69 22.29 -22.87
CA ARG A 1094 11.28 21.31 -21.95
C ARG A 1094 12.37 20.44 -22.59
N CYS A 1095 12.20 19.99 -23.84
CA CYS A 1095 13.25 19.28 -24.56
C CYS A 1095 14.46 20.16 -24.82
N TYR A 1096 14.24 21.42 -25.22
CA TYR A 1096 15.28 22.41 -25.48
C TYR A 1096 16.15 22.64 -24.24
N ASP A 1097 15.52 22.94 -23.09
CA ASP A 1097 16.26 23.12 -21.84
C ASP A 1097 16.90 21.82 -21.34
N ALA A 1098 16.26 20.66 -21.53
CA ALA A 1098 16.89 19.39 -21.21
C ALA A 1098 18.17 19.13 -22.04
N TYR A 1099 18.17 19.45 -23.34
CA TYR A 1099 19.41 19.38 -24.15
C TYR A 1099 20.44 20.45 -23.73
N ARG A 1100 20.02 21.64 -23.29
CA ARG A 1100 20.94 22.64 -22.72
C ARG A 1100 21.58 22.19 -21.42
N LYS A 1101 20.87 21.46 -20.55
CA LYS A 1101 21.43 20.83 -19.33
C LYS A 1101 22.59 19.87 -19.67
N TRP A 1102 22.55 19.23 -20.86
CA TRP A 1102 23.63 18.39 -21.39
C TRP A 1102 24.64 19.14 -22.27
N GLY A 1103 24.71 20.47 -22.18
CA GLY A 1103 25.73 21.29 -22.83
C GLY A 1103 25.56 21.48 -24.35
N TRP A 1104 24.39 21.15 -24.93
CA TRP A 1104 24.15 21.44 -26.34
C TRP A 1104 23.90 22.93 -26.54
N SER A 1105 24.61 23.53 -27.50
CA SER A 1105 24.31 24.90 -27.94
C SER A 1105 22.96 24.96 -28.69
N LYS A 1106 22.45 26.18 -28.89
CA LYS A 1106 21.25 26.41 -29.73
C LYS A 1106 21.42 25.79 -31.12
N ASP A 1107 22.62 25.87 -31.70
CA ASP A 1107 22.91 25.33 -33.03
C ASP A 1107 23.09 23.80 -33.02
N ASP A 1108 23.59 23.22 -31.94
CA ASP A 1108 23.60 21.76 -31.75
C ASP A 1108 22.17 21.21 -31.65
N ILE A 1109 21.26 21.89 -30.92
CA ILE A 1109 19.84 21.52 -30.82
C ILE A 1109 19.13 21.69 -32.16
N LEU A 1110 19.33 22.82 -32.87
CA LEU A 1110 18.75 23.02 -34.20
C LEU A 1110 19.32 22.04 -35.24
N SER A 1111 20.60 21.65 -35.14
CA SER A 1111 21.23 20.61 -35.98
C SER A 1111 20.63 19.22 -35.70
N ALA A 1112 20.38 18.89 -34.43
CA ALA A 1112 19.69 17.67 -34.05
C ALA A 1112 18.24 17.65 -34.55
N PHE A 1113 17.49 18.74 -34.35
CA PHE A 1113 16.12 18.91 -34.82
C PHE A 1113 16.01 18.74 -36.35
N ARG A 1114 16.88 19.39 -37.13
CA ARG A 1114 16.95 19.24 -38.60
C ARG A 1114 17.17 17.80 -39.07
N LYS A 1115 17.90 17.00 -38.29
CA LYS A 1115 18.18 15.58 -38.61
C LYS A 1115 17.06 14.64 -38.19
N HIS A 1116 16.39 14.91 -37.07
CA HIS A 1116 15.31 14.06 -36.57
C HIS A 1116 14.32 14.87 -35.71
N PRO A 1117 13.32 15.52 -36.32
CA PRO A 1117 12.46 16.50 -35.65
C PRO A 1117 11.82 16.01 -34.35
N ASN A 1118 11.44 14.74 -34.31
CA ASN A 1118 10.74 14.16 -33.17
C ASN A 1118 11.58 14.18 -31.87
N CYS A 1119 12.90 14.42 -31.92
CA CYS A 1119 13.72 14.57 -30.71
C CYS A 1119 13.28 15.72 -29.78
N MET A 1120 12.47 16.67 -30.29
CA MET A 1120 11.86 17.77 -29.53
C MET A 1120 10.46 17.47 -28.97
N ILE A 1121 9.93 16.26 -29.16
CA ILE A 1121 8.66 15.77 -28.58
C ILE A 1121 8.84 14.53 -27.68
N LEU A 1122 10.04 14.34 -27.14
CA LEU A 1122 10.33 13.30 -26.14
C LEU A 1122 9.89 13.77 -24.73
N SER A 1123 9.67 12.83 -23.80
CA SER A 1123 9.50 13.18 -22.39
C SER A 1123 10.86 13.43 -21.73
N GLU A 1124 10.96 14.47 -20.90
CA GLU A 1124 12.21 14.82 -20.20
C GLU A 1124 12.77 13.64 -19.40
N LYS A 1125 11.91 12.89 -18.69
CA LYS A 1125 12.31 11.66 -17.96
C LYS A 1125 12.96 10.59 -18.85
N LYS A 1126 12.56 10.46 -20.13
CA LYS A 1126 13.23 9.57 -21.08
C LYS A 1126 14.54 10.19 -21.58
N LEU A 1127 14.52 11.46 -21.97
CA LEU A 1127 15.68 12.19 -22.48
C LEU A 1127 16.82 12.16 -21.46
N MET A 1128 16.57 12.58 -20.22
CA MET A 1128 17.57 12.64 -19.15
C MET A 1128 18.17 11.25 -18.82
N ARG A 1129 17.35 10.20 -18.64
CA ARG A 1129 17.85 8.82 -18.40
C ARG A 1129 18.69 8.28 -19.57
N THR A 1130 18.37 8.67 -20.80
CA THR A 1130 19.09 8.20 -21.99
C THR A 1130 20.41 8.94 -22.19
N MET A 1131 20.42 10.25 -21.95
CA MET A 1131 21.64 11.08 -21.99
C MET A 1131 22.60 10.74 -20.84
N ASP A 1132 22.11 10.49 -19.61
CA ASP A 1132 22.93 9.98 -18.50
C ASP A 1132 23.66 8.69 -18.88
N TYR A 1133 22.95 7.73 -19.46
CA TYR A 1133 23.58 6.48 -19.87
C TYR A 1133 24.66 6.70 -20.93
N PHE A 1134 24.41 7.52 -21.96
CA PHE A 1134 25.39 7.77 -23.01
C PHE A 1134 26.60 8.62 -22.54
N VAL A 1135 26.36 9.68 -21.77
CA VAL A 1135 27.42 10.62 -21.36
C VAL A 1135 28.18 10.09 -20.15
N ASN A 1136 27.46 9.77 -19.06
CA ASN A 1136 28.09 9.44 -17.78
C ASN A 1136 28.51 7.96 -17.69
N LYS A 1137 27.73 7.03 -18.25
CA LYS A 1137 28.00 5.57 -18.13
C LYS A 1137 28.78 4.98 -19.31
N MET A 1138 28.61 5.52 -20.51
CA MET A 1138 29.36 5.13 -21.70
C MET A 1138 30.56 6.05 -22.01
N GLY A 1139 30.68 7.19 -21.33
CA GLY A 1139 31.78 8.14 -21.53
C GLY A 1139 31.75 8.86 -22.87
N TRP A 1140 30.60 8.91 -23.57
CA TRP A 1140 30.51 9.53 -24.88
C TRP A 1140 30.28 11.04 -24.78
N GLU A 1141 31.00 11.81 -25.60
CA GLU A 1141 30.80 13.25 -25.71
C GLU A 1141 29.34 13.57 -26.05
N SER A 1142 28.68 14.37 -25.18
CA SER A 1142 27.28 14.79 -25.36
C SER A 1142 27.02 15.37 -26.76
N ARG A 1143 27.98 16.13 -27.31
CA ARG A 1143 27.90 16.72 -28.65
C ARG A 1143 27.93 15.71 -29.79
N THR A 1144 28.50 14.52 -29.57
CA THR A 1144 28.44 13.43 -30.56
C THR A 1144 27.04 12.79 -30.62
N ILE A 1145 26.23 12.91 -29.56
CA ILE A 1145 24.82 12.48 -29.58
C ILE A 1145 23.94 13.44 -30.41
N SER A 1146 24.20 14.76 -30.38
CA SER A 1146 23.50 15.75 -31.23
C SER A 1146 23.71 15.50 -32.74
N ARG A 1147 24.79 14.79 -33.09
CA ARG A 1147 25.06 14.37 -34.46
C ARG A 1147 24.17 13.19 -34.91
N THR A 1148 23.63 12.39 -33.99
CA THR A 1148 22.85 11.17 -34.26
C THR A 1148 21.56 11.05 -33.42
N PRO A 1149 20.68 12.07 -33.38
CA PRO A 1149 19.58 12.18 -32.40
C PRO A 1149 18.54 11.05 -32.45
N ALA A 1150 18.42 10.33 -33.56
CA ALA A 1150 17.52 9.18 -33.70
C ALA A 1150 17.79 8.06 -32.67
N ILE A 1151 18.99 7.96 -32.10
CA ILE A 1151 19.30 6.94 -31.08
C ILE A 1151 18.49 7.12 -29.78
N LEU A 1152 18.05 8.35 -29.48
CA LEU A 1152 17.23 8.69 -28.31
C LEU A 1152 15.82 8.08 -28.35
N PHE A 1153 15.40 7.56 -29.52
CA PHE A 1153 14.10 6.92 -29.68
C PHE A 1153 14.06 5.48 -29.21
N PHE A 1154 15.19 4.78 -29.18
CA PHE A 1154 15.24 3.38 -28.76
C PHE A 1154 14.89 3.20 -27.27
N SER A 1155 14.56 1.97 -26.86
CA SER A 1155 14.44 1.65 -25.43
C SER A 1155 15.83 1.57 -24.83
N LEU A 1156 15.98 2.26 -23.69
CA LEU A 1156 17.21 2.24 -22.90
C LEU A 1156 17.53 0.81 -22.47
N GLU A 1157 16.52 0.14 -21.91
CA GLU A 1157 16.56 -1.19 -21.32
C GLU A 1157 16.65 -2.31 -22.39
N LYS A 1158 15.80 -2.27 -23.43
CA LYS A 1158 15.66 -3.37 -24.41
C LYS A 1158 16.55 -3.27 -25.65
N ARG A 1159 17.31 -2.20 -25.83
CA ARG A 1159 18.20 -2.05 -27.01
C ARG A 1159 19.49 -1.32 -26.73
N ILE A 1160 19.49 -0.24 -25.95
CA ILE A 1160 20.70 0.56 -25.73
C ILE A 1160 21.67 -0.19 -24.83
N ILE A 1161 21.25 -0.55 -23.60
CA ILE A 1161 22.10 -1.23 -22.61
C ILE A 1161 22.69 -2.54 -23.17
N PRO A 1162 21.88 -3.55 -23.62
CA PRO A 1162 22.38 -4.80 -24.22
C PRO A 1162 23.48 -4.65 -25.28
N ARG A 1163 23.33 -3.66 -26.17
CA ARG A 1163 24.27 -3.45 -27.28
C ARG A 1163 25.52 -2.73 -26.84
N CYS A 1164 25.40 -1.80 -25.88
CA CYS A 1164 26.51 -1.09 -25.30
C CYS A 1164 27.40 -2.02 -24.48
N SER A 1165 26.82 -2.92 -23.67
CA SER A 1165 27.56 -3.93 -22.89
C SER A 1165 28.36 -4.90 -23.77
N VAL A 1166 27.75 -5.42 -24.86
CA VAL A 1166 28.48 -6.23 -25.87
C VAL A 1166 29.68 -5.47 -26.46
N ILE A 1167 29.49 -4.19 -26.80
CA ILE A 1167 30.55 -3.36 -27.38
C ILE A 1167 31.65 -3.05 -26.35
N GLN A 1168 31.31 -2.84 -25.06
CA GLN A 1168 32.30 -2.69 -23.99
C GLN A 1168 33.19 -3.94 -23.86
N VAL A 1169 32.60 -5.14 -23.82
CA VAL A 1169 33.35 -6.42 -23.74
C VAL A 1169 34.28 -6.63 -24.93
N LEU A 1170 33.82 -6.33 -26.15
CA LEU A 1170 34.68 -6.43 -27.34
C LEU A 1170 35.81 -5.40 -27.33
N THR A 1171 35.55 -4.20 -26.80
CA THR A 1171 36.51 -3.09 -26.75
C THR A 1171 37.58 -3.32 -25.68
N SER A 1172 37.21 -3.81 -24.49
CA SER A 1172 38.17 -4.13 -23.42
C SER A 1172 39.08 -5.30 -23.79
N LYS A 1173 38.59 -6.24 -24.59
CA LYS A 1173 39.38 -7.34 -25.18
C LYS A 1173 40.14 -6.97 -26.46
N GLY A 1174 40.06 -5.72 -26.93
CA GLY A 1174 40.76 -5.25 -28.13
C GLY A 1174 40.26 -5.83 -29.47
N LEU A 1175 39.14 -6.56 -29.47
CA LEU A 1175 38.57 -7.22 -30.67
C LEU A 1175 37.89 -6.23 -31.63
N ILE A 1176 37.59 -5.01 -31.17
CA ILE A 1176 37.16 -3.86 -31.97
C ILE A 1176 37.90 -2.59 -31.55
N LYS A 1177 38.01 -1.63 -32.48
CA LYS A 1177 38.58 -0.30 -32.20
C LYS A 1177 37.66 0.50 -31.27
N LYS A 1178 38.24 1.32 -30.39
CA LYS A 1178 37.51 2.25 -29.49
C LYS A 1178 36.63 3.25 -30.26
N ASP A 1179 37.07 3.72 -31.42
CA ASP A 1179 36.30 4.63 -32.27
C ASP A 1179 35.28 3.89 -33.13
N PHE A 1180 34.04 3.78 -32.64
CA PHE A 1180 32.90 3.27 -33.38
C PHE A 1180 31.75 4.29 -33.43
N SER A 1181 31.09 4.42 -34.58
CA SER A 1181 29.93 5.31 -34.72
C SER A 1181 28.71 4.72 -34.02
N LEU A 1182 27.99 5.54 -33.24
CA LEU A 1182 26.77 5.15 -32.51
C LEU A 1182 25.69 4.56 -33.44
N ASN A 1183 25.59 5.10 -34.66
CA ASN A 1183 24.72 4.57 -35.72
C ASN A 1183 25.08 3.13 -36.14
N THR A 1184 26.32 2.69 -35.99
CA THR A 1184 26.75 1.33 -36.33
C THR A 1184 26.35 0.30 -35.26
N VAL A 1185 26.10 0.76 -34.03
CA VAL A 1185 25.73 -0.09 -32.87
C VAL A 1185 24.21 -0.12 -32.69
N LEU A 1186 23.58 1.05 -32.58
CA LEU A 1186 22.22 1.17 -32.04
C LEU A 1186 21.12 1.09 -33.10
N VAL A 1187 21.39 1.56 -34.33
CA VAL A 1187 20.40 1.59 -35.42
C VAL A 1187 20.10 0.20 -36.03
N PRO A 1188 21.08 -0.69 -36.30
CA PRO A 1188 20.83 -1.91 -37.08
C PRO A 1188 19.73 -2.82 -36.53
N ALA A 1189 19.05 -3.52 -37.43
CA ALA A 1189 18.17 -4.62 -37.07
C ALA A 1189 18.91 -5.66 -36.21
N GLU A 1190 18.21 -6.28 -35.28
CA GLU A 1190 18.78 -7.18 -34.26
C GLU A 1190 19.61 -8.32 -34.87
N LYS A 1191 19.07 -9.02 -35.88
CA LYS A 1191 19.78 -10.05 -36.64
C LYS A 1191 21.11 -9.56 -37.24
N CYS A 1192 21.19 -8.28 -37.64
CA CYS A 1192 22.40 -7.67 -38.16
C CYS A 1192 23.39 -7.26 -37.05
N PHE A 1193 22.89 -6.80 -35.90
CA PHE A 1193 23.73 -6.53 -34.73
C PHE A 1193 24.36 -7.82 -34.20
N LEU A 1194 23.55 -8.85 -33.92
CA LEU A 1194 23.99 -10.15 -33.42
C LEU A 1194 25.02 -10.79 -34.36
N LYS A 1195 24.74 -10.86 -35.68
CA LYS A 1195 25.70 -11.39 -36.66
C LYS A 1195 27.03 -10.63 -36.70
N LYS A 1196 27.03 -9.30 -36.44
CA LYS A 1196 28.21 -8.45 -36.57
C LYS A 1196 29.05 -8.35 -35.29
N PHE A 1197 28.42 -8.44 -34.11
CA PHE A 1197 29.05 -8.16 -32.82
C PHE A 1197 28.89 -9.26 -31.76
N VAL A 1198 28.00 -10.25 -31.95
CA VAL A 1198 27.90 -11.42 -31.06
C VAL A 1198 28.46 -12.65 -31.78
N THR A 1199 27.73 -13.21 -32.74
CA THR A 1199 28.08 -14.46 -33.45
C THR A 1199 29.45 -14.41 -34.15
N LYS A 1200 29.90 -13.22 -34.58
CA LYS A 1200 31.25 -13.08 -35.18
C LYS A 1200 32.36 -13.41 -34.18
N TYR A 1201 32.21 -13.01 -32.92
CA TYR A 1201 33.24 -13.07 -31.88
C TYR A 1201 32.95 -14.14 -30.82
N GLU A 1202 31.89 -14.94 -31.01
CA GLU A 1202 31.38 -15.96 -30.10
C GLU A 1202 32.42 -17.07 -29.78
N LYS A 1203 33.36 -17.34 -30.69
CA LYS A 1203 34.49 -18.24 -30.45
C LYS A 1203 35.59 -17.66 -29.55
N GLU A 1204 35.72 -16.33 -29.55
CA GLU A 1204 36.75 -15.59 -28.80
C GLU A 1204 36.21 -15.14 -27.44
N VAL A 1205 34.89 -14.98 -27.33
CA VAL A 1205 34.17 -14.56 -26.12
C VAL A 1205 32.79 -15.26 -26.03
N PRO A 1206 32.74 -16.53 -25.58
CA PRO A 1206 31.50 -17.31 -25.54
C PRO A 1206 30.35 -16.69 -24.73
N GLN A 1207 30.66 -15.83 -23.76
CA GLN A 1207 29.66 -15.15 -22.93
C GLN A 1207 28.94 -13.97 -23.63
N LEU A 1208 29.31 -13.56 -24.85
CA LEU A 1208 28.70 -12.38 -25.50
C LEU A 1208 27.19 -12.46 -25.67
N LEU A 1209 26.64 -13.65 -25.93
CA LEU A 1209 25.19 -13.83 -26.04
C LEU A 1209 24.51 -13.58 -24.69
N ARG A 1210 25.09 -14.10 -23.60
CA ARG A 1210 24.62 -13.89 -22.22
C ARG A 1210 24.75 -12.43 -21.77
N VAL A 1211 25.81 -11.74 -22.17
CA VAL A 1211 25.98 -10.28 -21.98
C VAL A 1211 24.90 -9.50 -22.75
N TYR A 1212 24.57 -9.89 -23.99
CA TYR A 1212 23.45 -9.29 -24.73
C TYR A 1212 22.09 -9.56 -24.07
N GLN A 1213 21.91 -10.72 -23.43
CA GLN A 1213 20.70 -11.08 -22.68
C GLN A 1213 20.63 -10.41 -21.29
N GLY A 1214 21.72 -9.82 -20.80
CA GLY A 1214 21.81 -9.19 -19.47
C GLY A 1214 22.07 -10.18 -18.32
N GLU A 1215 22.60 -11.37 -18.60
CA GLU A 1215 22.83 -12.44 -17.61
C GLU A 1215 24.26 -12.47 -17.03
N CYS A 1216 25.16 -11.58 -17.48
CA CYS A 1216 26.56 -11.57 -17.09
C CYS A 1216 27.07 -10.12 -16.99
N ASP A 1217 27.69 -9.80 -15.85
CA ASP A 1217 28.28 -8.48 -15.63
C ASP A 1217 29.60 -8.29 -16.39
N VAL A 1218 29.90 -7.04 -16.76
CA VAL A 1218 31.05 -6.71 -17.63
C VAL A 1218 32.30 -6.33 -16.82
N ASN A 1219 32.12 -5.93 -15.55
CA ASN A 1219 33.15 -5.30 -14.74
C ASN A 1219 33.91 -6.31 -13.85
N HIS A 1220 34.77 -7.13 -14.47
CA HIS A 1220 35.81 -7.88 -13.75
C HIS A 1220 37.18 -7.70 -14.45
N GLY A 1221 37.97 -6.77 -13.91
CA GLY A 1221 39.35 -6.47 -14.32
C GLY A 1221 39.49 -5.27 -15.28
N TYR A 1222 40.53 -4.46 -15.02
CA TYR A 1222 41.02 -3.33 -15.85
C TYR A 1222 39.99 -2.19 -16.04
N HIS A 1223 40.14 -1.02 -15.39
CA HIS A 1223 41.33 -0.18 -15.54
C HIS A 1223 41.57 0.78 -14.36
N HIS A 1224 42.85 0.96 -14.00
CA HIS A 1224 43.33 2.17 -13.31
C HIS A 1224 43.58 3.30 -14.34
N SER A 1225 43.59 4.55 -13.85
CA SER A 1225 43.98 5.81 -14.53
C SER A 1225 43.02 6.39 -15.60
N ILE A 1226 43.17 7.71 -15.83
CA ILE A 1226 42.45 8.55 -16.82
C ILE A 1226 40.95 8.82 -16.54
N PHE A 1227 40.62 9.36 -15.35
CA PHE A 1227 39.44 10.24 -15.16
C PHE A 1227 39.66 11.16 -13.94
N SER A 1228 40.27 12.33 -14.13
CA SER A 1228 40.68 13.23 -13.03
C SER A 1228 40.66 14.73 -13.37
N ALA A 1229 39.90 15.16 -14.40
CA ALA A 1229 40.10 16.49 -15.00
C ALA A 1229 38.85 17.29 -15.42
N TYR A 1230 37.61 16.78 -15.25
CA TYR A 1230 36.41 17.41 -15.83
C TYR A 1230 35.20 17.58 -14.88
N LEU A 1231 35.47 17.92 -13.62
CA LEU A 1231 34.43 18.39 -12.66
C LEU A 1231 34.80 19.70 -11.95
N PHE A 1232 35.53 20.59 -12.63
CA PHE A 1232 35.79 21.96 -12.17
C PHE A 1232 35.52 22.99 -13.28
N ASN A 1233 34.32 23.59 -13.25
CA ASN A 1233 33.98 25.00 -13.57
C ASN A 1233 32.47 25.13 -13.87
N GLY A 1234 31.79 26.16 -13.33
CA GLY A 1234 30.43 26.54 -13.75
C GLY A 1234 29.29 26.38 -12.72
N THR A 1235 29.30 27.23 -11.68
CA THR A 1235 28.15 27.76 -10.91
C THR A 1235 26.74 27.16 -11.10
N PRO A 1236 26.10 26.59 -10.04
CA PRO A 1236 24.66 26.44 -9.97
C PRO A 1236 24.00 27.76 -9.53
N ALA A 1237 23.75 28.67 -10.48
CA ALA A 1237 23.02 29.92 -10.27
C ALA A 1237 21.94 30.07 -11.34
N GLY A 1238 20.79 29.41 -11.14
CA GLY A 1238 19.75 29.35 -12.19
C GLY A 1238 18.43 28.66 -11.83
N MET A 1239 18.14 28.41 -10.55
CA MET A 1239 16.87 27.81 -10.10
C MET A 1239 16.15 28.59 -8.98
N ILE A 1240 16.61 29.80 -8.64
CA ILE A 1240 15.91 30.74 -7.73
C ILE A 1240 15.76 32.10 -8.43
N TYR A 1241 15.18 32.10 -9.64
CA TYR A 1241 14.88 33.31 -10.42
C TYR A 1241 13.73 33.03 -11.42
N ASN A 1242 12.53 32.76 -10.90
CA ASN A 1242 11.28 32.74 -11.71
C ASN A 1242 9.97 32.90 -10.90
N LEU A 1243 10.02 33.21 -9.60
CA LEU A 1243 8.84 33.55 -8.77
C LEU A 1243 8.77 35.05 -8.41
N THR A 1244 9.72 35.85 -8.85
CA THR A 1244 9.91 37.26 -8.45
C THR A 1244 9.79 38.23 -9.63
N ARG A 1245 8.79 38.03 -10.52
CA ARG A 1245 8.67 38.87 -11.74
C ARG A 1245 7.28 39.39 -12.13
N ASP A 1246 6.27 39.22 -11.27
CA ASP A 1246 4.95 39.85 -11.41
C ASP A 1246 4.57 40.78 -10.22
N ALA A 1247 5.47 40.98 -9.25
CA ALA A 1247 5.25 41.90 -8.13
C ALA A 1247 5.57 43.37 -8.46
N ASP A 1248 6.72 43.62 -9.11
CA ASP A 1248 7.25 44.97 -9.40
C ASP A 1248 6.58 45.65 -10.60
N ARG A 1249 5.24 45.75 -10.59
CA ARG A 1249 4.48 46.51 -11.61
C ARG A 1249 3.22 47.25 -11.10
N LYS A 1250 3.13 47.49 -9.79
CA LYS A 1250 2.17 48.44 -9.18
C LYS A 1250 2.75 49.22 -7.99
N VAL A 1251 3.82 49.98 -8.27
CA VAL A 1251 4.09 51.30 -7.67
C VAL A 1251 4.47 52.23 -8.83
#